data_AF-A0A1M5ZMW0-F1
#
_entry.id   AF-A0A1M5ZMW0-F1
#
_cell.length_a   1.000
_cell.length_b   1.000
_cell.length_c   1.000
_cell.angle_alpha   90.00
_cell.angle_beta   90.00
_cell.angle_gamma   90.00
#
_symmetry.space_group_name_H-M   'P 1'
#
loop_
_entity.id
_entity.type
_entity.pdbx_description
1 polymer ?
#
loop_
_entity_poly.entity_id
_entity_poly.type
_entity_poly.pdbx_seq_one_letter_code
_entity_poly.pdbx_strand_id
1 'polypeptide(L)'
;MALLKKLILSVITSLAFALCTPFITQASPLAFSTERIAGQDRVETALKISQKGWDSALTVILCEYNDYPDSIAATPFAVNLNAPILLTKGDSIDPRVVKELQRLSPDKVILLGGTACLQPAIEKELEGLSLQWDRIGGIDRYETSVLLAKQLFSDSMILANGDNFPDALSAATFAGIKQIPIILTSTTLPASVIQYYQETAPKHLFVIGGEVVVPTKELTKNNFTIETRLGGYDRYETNAKVVSFMKDTYHSNDLFLASGITFPDAVAGTVLASKSNAPLLLTEKDDIPPAVYSIMREHMKVEPPTQDSNPSNGTNSSLNQGKVTASGGLNLRETPSSTGNVLITIPAAATIDLIEKQDQWYKTTYQSKTGWVSADYLTVTSKMGVISASGGLNLRDTPSSSGSMLVTIPKDTSVELIDQQGQWYKTTYQSKTGWISADYVTLSQTNAEKPTTPATPINLSVNGQVYILGGTGIIGSYAQTIIEGKVSSKYTDNLKTFPSLPSEIKQPTDPSRGDDDITPPADNPPPVTTYDPSKEVLINPFEGIPAQALSGKTIMIDPGHGGPDKGASGPTPTYEKNNTLAIAMALNDTLKQAGATVIFTRDRDVSLCTNTPYSEVEDLQGRVNLANQSKADLFISIHNDASLNTNVQGTSTYYSEDNPKQYESQHLAVSIQSAVIDTIKTNNRGPKQSGFYVLRNTTMPSILLETAFISNPYEEARLQNPTFQKNVAGAIFIGIYNYYKNPLPEA
;
A
#
# COMPACT_ATOMS: atom_id res chain seq x y z
N MET A 1 -54.54 32.77 -26.23
CA MET A 1 -53.06 32.86 -26.13
C MET A 1 -52.51 32.46 -24.77
N ALA A 2 -53.09 32.87 -23.64
CA ALA A 2 -52.56 32.54 -22.30
C ALA A 2 -52.62 31.04 -21.96
N LEU A 3 -53.68 30.32 -22.36
CA LEU A 3 -53.78 28.86 -22.15
C LEU A 3 -52.74 28.07 -22.96
N LEU A 4 -52.46 28.48 -24.21
CA LEU A 4 -51.50 27.80 -25.07
C LEU A 4 -50.06 27.96 -24.54
N LYS A 5 -49.73 29.13 -23.96
CA LYS A 5 -48.44 29.34 -23.30
C LYS A 5 -48.27 28.48 -22.03
N LYS A 6 -49.34 28.27 -21.26
CA LYS A 6 -49.30 27.38 -20.07
C LYS A 6 -49.17 25.91 -20.44
N LEU A 7 -49.81 25.47 -21.53
CA LEU A 7 -49.70 24.09 -22.00
C LEU A 7 -48.30 23.79 -22.56
N ILE A 8 -47.72 24.72 -23.34
CA ILE A 8 -46.36 24.59 -23.87
C ILE A 8 -45.33 24.62 -22.72
N LEU A 9 -45.51 25.48 -21.72
CA LEU A 9 -44.60 25.53 -20.56
C LEU A 9 -44.67 24.25 -19.71
N SER A 10 -45.85 23.64 -19.57
CA SER A 10 -46.05 22.37 -18.86
C SER A 10 -45.44 21.18 -19.59
N VAL A 11 -45.54 21.12 -20.92
CA VAL A 11 -44.90 20.07 -21.74
C VAL A 11 -43.38 20.24 -21.76
N ILE A 12 -42.86 21.47 -21.81
CA ILE A 12 -41.42 21.74 -21.76
C ILE A 12 -40.84 21.42 -20.38
N THR A 13 -41.54 21.72 -19.29
CA THR A 13 -41.07 21.40 -17.92
C THR A 13 -41.11 19.91 -17.61
N SER A 14 -42.08 19.16 -18.15
CA SER A 14 -42.13 17.71 -18.00
C SER A 14 -41.14 16.96 -18.90
N LEU A 15 -40.85 17.48 -20.11
CA LEU A 15 -39.79 16.95 -20.97
C LEU A 15 -38.39 17.27 -20.43
N ALA A 16 -38.21 18.42 -19.76
CA ALA A 16 -36.97 18.78 -19.07
C ALA A 16 -36.71 17.94 -17.81
N PHE A 17 -37.76 17.52 -17.09
CA PHE A 17 -37.62 16.62 -15.94
C PHE A 17 -37.27 15.17 -16.35
N ALA A 18 -37.73 14.71 -17.53
CA ALA A 18 -37.38 13.40 -18.07
C ALA A 18 -35.98 13.33 -18.70
N LEU A 19 -35.39 14.48 -19.07
CA LEU A 19 -34.03 14.59 -19.62
C LEU A 19 -32.96 14.95 -18.58
N CYS A 20 -33.36 15.20 -17.32
CA CYS A 20 -32.48 15.55 -16.20
C CYS A 20 -32.50 14.50 -15.07
N THR A 21 -32.74 13.22 -15.37
CA THR A 21 -32.17 12.20 -14.50
C THR A 21 -30.67 12.19 -14.79
N PRO A 22 -29.78 12.48 -13.83
CA PRO A 22 -28.37 12.17 -14.04
C PRO A 22 -28.33 10.68 -14.39
N PHE A 23 -27.79 10.35 -15.57
CA PHE A 23 -27.24 9.02 -15.76
C PHE A 23 -26.22 8.89 -14.63
N ILE A 24 -26.57 8.15 -13.58
CA ILE A 24 -25.61 7.71 -12.60
C ILE A 24 -24.70 6.80 -13.41
N THR A 25 -23.61 7.36 -13.93
CA THR A 25 -22.55 6.61 -14.57
C THR A 25 -22.01 5.70 -13.49
N GLN A 26 -22.45 4.44 -13.51
CA GLN A 26 -21.94 3.40 -12.61
C GLN A 26 -20.42 3.37 -12.74
N ALA A 27 -19.71 3.17 -11.63
CA ALA A 27 -18.29 2.89 -11.65
C ALA A 27 -17.99 1.77 -12.65
N SER A 28 -16.86 1.86 -13.37
CA SER A 28 -16.44 0.81 -14.29
C SER A 28 -16.37 -0.51 -13.52
N PRO A 29 -17.25 -1.48 -13.84
CA PRO A 29 -17.24 -2.76 -13.16
C PRO A 29 -15.90 -3.48 -13.41
N LEU A 30 -15.44 -4.32 -12.46
CA LEU A 30 -14.28 -5.18 -12.67
C LEU A 30 -14.39 -5.95 -14.01
N ALA A 31 -15.58 -6.52 -14.27
CA ALA A 31 -15.91 -7.19 -15.52
C ALA A 31 -14.92 -8.30 -15.92
N PHE A 32 -14.35 -8.99 -14.92
CA PHE A 32 -13.42 -10.09 -15.16
C PHE A 32 -14.19 -11.38 -15.47
N SER A 33 -13.59 -12.22 -16.32
CA SER A 33 -14.03 -13.61 -16.43
C SER A 33 -13.80 -14.30 -15.09
N THR A 34 -14.76 -15.12 -14.66
CA THR A 34 -14.61 -15.96 -13.47
C THR A 34 -14.80 -17.44 -13.81
N GLU A 35 -13.98 -18.30 -13.21
CA GLU A 35 -14.15 -19.75 -13.22
C GLU A 35 -14.18 -20.20 -11.77
N ARG A 36 -15.26 -20.87 -11.37
CA ARG A 36 -15.38 -21.40 -10.02
C ARG A 36 -14.88 -22.84 -9.98
N ILE A 37 -13.91 -23.09 -9.11
CA ILE A 37 -13.39 -24.44 -8.82
C ILE A 37 -13.97 -24.85 -7.47
N ALA A 38 -15.04 -25.64 -7.50
CA ALA A 38 -15.79 -26.01 -6.30
C ALA A 38 -16.50 -27.37 -6.45
N GLY A 39 -16.62 -28.08 -5.33
CA GLY A 39 -17.48 -29.26 -5.17
C GLY A 39 -18.63 -29.02 -4.19
N GLN A 40 -19.38 -30.08 -3.88
CA GLN A 40 -20.46 -30.03 -2.87
C GLN A 40 -19.92 -29.82 -1.45
N ASP A 41 -18.67 -30.20 -1.21
CA ASP A 41 -17.96 -30.03 0.05
C ASP A 41 -16.47 -29.79 -0.21
N ARG A 42 -15.70 -29.61 0.88
CA ARG A 42 -14.26 -29.34 0.81
C ARG A 42 -13.45 -30.47 0.19
N VAL A 43 -13.89 -31.71 0.38
CA VAL A 43 -13.22 -32.88 -0.21
C VAL A 43 -13.35 -32.78 -1.72
N GLU A 44 -14.58 -32.64 -2.23
CA GLU A 44 -14.80 -32.52 -3.67
C GLU A 44 -14.18 -31.26 -4.26
N THR A 45 -14.15 -30.12 -3.54
CA THR A 45 -13.41 -28.93 -3.99
C THR A 45 -11.92 -29.24 -4.17
N ALA A 46 -11.28 -29.93 -3.22
CA ALA A 46 -9.89 -30.37 -3.36
C ALA A 46 -9.69 -31.32 -4.56
N LEU A 47 -10.63 -32.23 -4.83
CA LEU A 47 -10.59 -33.08 -6.02
C LEU A 47 -10.68 -32.25 -7.30
N LYS A 48 -11.56 -31.24 -7.36
CA LYS A 48 -11.69 -30.34 -8.53
C LYS A 48 -10.42 -29.54 -8.77
N ILE A 49 -9.77 -29.07 -7.71
CA ILE A 49 -8.47 -28.40 -7.80
C ILE A 49 -7.39 -29.35 -8.33
N SER A 50 -7.38 -30.60 -7.84
CA SER A 50 -6.46 -31.63 -8.34
C SER A 50 -6.68 -31.93 -9.83
N GLN A 51 -7.94 -32.12 -10.24
CA GLN A 51 -8.32 -32.35 -11.64
C GLN A 51 -7.97 -31.18 -12.55
N LYS A 52 -7.97 -29.95 -12.04
CA LYS A 52 -7.59 -28.75 -12.81
C LYS A 52 -6.07 -28.64 -13.00
N GLY A 53 -5.27 -29.02 -11.99
CA GLY A 53 -3.83 -28.81 -12.00
C GLY A 53 -2.98 -30.02 -12.40
N TRP A 54 -3.54 -31.24 -12.34
CA TRP A 54 -2.78 -32.48 -12.49
C TRP A 54 -3.56 -33.56 -13.25
N ASP A 55 -3.02 -33.97 -14.40
CA ASP A 55 -3.48 -35.20 -15.08
C ASP A 55 -2.99 -36.45 -14.33
N SER A 56 -1.79 -36.38 -13.78
CA SER A 56 -1.13 -37.38 -12.92
C SER A 56 -0.23 -36.69 -11.90
N ALA A 57 0.12 -37.37 -10.80
CA ALA A 57 1.07 -36.85 -9.83
C ALA A 57 1.89 -37.99 -9.21
N LEU A 58 3.23 -37.85 -9.14
CA LEU A 58 4.10 -38.86 -8.50
C LEU A 58 3.83 -38.98 -7.00
N THR A 59 3.51 -37.85 -6.37
CA THR A 59 3.19 -37.76 -4.95
C THR A 59 1.85 -37.07 -4.77
N VAL A 60 1.05 -37.53 -3.82
CA VAL A 60 -0.15 -36.84 -3.33
C VAL A 60 0.01 -36.56 -1.84
N ILE A 61 -0.33 -35.35 -1.40
CA ILE A 61 -0.38 -35.02 0.02
C ILE A 61 -1.82 -35.19 0.50
N LEU A 62 -2.03 -35.95 1.56
CA LEU A 62 -3.33 -36.23 2.14
C LEU A 62 -3.42 -35.59 3.53
N CYS A 63 -4.40 -34.71 3.72
CA CYS A 63 -4.64 -33.98 4.97
C CYS A 63 -6.01 -34.31 5.57
N GLU A 64 -6.14 -34.19 6.89
CA GLU A 64 -7.43 -34.25 7.56
C GLU A 64 -8.26 -32.99 7.22
N TYR A 65 -9.58 -33.12 7.08
CA TYR A 65 -10.41 -32.02 6.57
C TYR A 65 -11.01 -31.11 7.65
N ASN A 66 -11.16 -31.51 8.91
CA ASN A 66 -11.79 -30.77 10.01
C ASN A 66 -10.83 -29.88 10.81
N ASP A 67 -9.65 -30.39 11.16
CA ASP A 67 -8.59 -29.75 11.94
C ASP A 67 -7.27 -29.83 11.15
N TYR A 68 -7.08 -28.85 10.28
CA TYR A 68 -6.03 -28.83 9.25
C TYR A 68 -4.96 -27.74 9.42
N PRO A 69 -4.60 -27.28 10.63
CA PRO A 69 -3.55 -26.28 10.80
C PRO A 69 -2.20 -26.76 10.22
N ASP A 70 -1.99 -28.07 10.23
CA ASP A 70 -0.80 -28.74 9.71
C ASP A 70 -0.63 -28.53 8.19
N SER A 71 -1.72 -28.31 7.47
CA SER A 71 -1.74 -28.21 6.00
C SER A 71 -1.38 -26.82 5.45
N ILE A 72 -1.49 -25.76 6.27
CA ILE A 72 -1.29 -24.38 5.80
C ILE A 72 0.17 -24.14 5.41
N ALA A 73 1.08 -24.70 6.19
CA ALA A 73 2.52 -24.64 5.94
C ALA A 73 2.97 -25.58 4.80
N ALA A 74 2.08 -26.41 4.26
CA ALA A 74 2.43 -27.43 3.28
C ALA A 74 2.64 -26.88 1.87
N THR A 75 2.11 -25.69 1.55
CA THR A 75 2.11 -25.16 0.18
C THR A 75 3.51 -25.20 -0.47
N PRO A 76 4.59 -24.71 0.16
CA PRO A 76 5.91 -24.71 -0.47
C PRO A 76 6.43 -26.12 -0.73
N PHE A 77 6.20 -27.05 0.20
CA PHE A 77 6.56 -28.46 0.07
C PHE A 77 5.74 -29.19 -1.01
N ALA A 78 4.42 -28.95 -1.06
CA ALA A 78 3.54 -29.47 -2.09
C ALA A 78 3.95 -28.99 -3.49
N VAL A 79 4.28 -27.71 -3.62
CA VAL A 79 4.77 -27.12 -4.87
C VAL A 79 6.13 -27.69 -5.25
N ASN A 80 7.04 -27.89 -4.29
CA ASN A 80 8.35 -28.52 -4.52
C ASN A 80 8.22 -29.93 -5.15
N LEU A 81 7.28 -30.70 -4.63
CA LEU A 81 6.98 -32.05 -5.12
C LEU A 81 6.08 -32.07 -6.36
N ASN A 82 5.57 -30.91 -6.79
CA ASN A 82 4.49 -30.79 -7.77
C ASN A 82 3.31 -31.73 -7.42
N ALA A 83 2.93 -31.78 -6.14
CA ALA A 83 1.93 -32.69 -5.59
C ALA A 83 0.62 -31.95 -5.27
N PRO A 84 -0.56 -32.48 -5.65
CA PRO A 84 -1.83 -31.94 -5.17
C PRO A 84 -2.03 -32.28 -3.69
N ILE A 85 -2.76 -31.41 -2.98
CA ILE A 85 -3.28 -31.68 -1.65
C ILE A 85 -4.72 -32.18 -1.78
N LEU A 86 -4.99 -33.37 -1.27
CA LEU A 86 -6.32 -33.95 -1.12
C LEU A 86 -6.74 -33.94 0.35
N LEU A 87 -8.04 -33.91 0.60
CA LEU A 87 -8.61 -33.87 1.94
C LEU A 87 -9.38 -35.15 2.25
N THR A 88 -9.24 -35.67 3.46
CA THR A 88 -9.94 -36.86 3.92
C THR A 88 -10.43 -36.74 5.36
N LYS A 89 -11.34 -37.62 5.76
CA LYS A 89 -11.71 -37.77 7.17
C LYS A 89 -10.55 -38.37 7.94
N GLY A 90 -10.38 -37.98 9.20
CA GLY A 90 -9.27 -38.45 10.03
C GLY A 90 -9.25 -39.96 10.31
N ASP A 91 -10.35 -40.67 10.11
CA ASP A 91 -10.50 -42.09 10.46
C ASP A 91 -10.71 -43.03 9.26
N SER A 92 -10.95 -42.50 8.06
CA SER A 92 -11.18 -43.28 6.83
C SER A 92 -10.93 -42.43 5.58
N ILE A 93 -10.53 -43.05 4.47
CA ILE A 93 -10.35 -42.38 3.18
C ILE A 93 -11.69 -42.27 2.47
N ASP A 94 -12.08 -41.03 2.14
CA ASP A 94 -13.32 -40.81 1.36
C ASP A 94 -13.25 -41.58 0.03
N PRO A 95 -14.27 -42.38 -0.35
CA PRO A 95 -14.26 -43.13 -1.60
C PRO A 95 -14.04 -42.27 -2.85
N ARG A 96 -14.39 -40.97 -2.81
CA ARG A 96 -14.10 -40.02 -3.89
C ARG A 96 -12.61 -39.71 -3.97
N VAL A 97 -11.92 -39.62 -2.83
CA VAL A 97 -10.46 -39.47 -2.77
C VAL A 97 -9.78 -40.72 -3.28
N VAL A 98 -10.28 -41.92 -2.94
CA VAL A 98 -9.74 -43.18 -3.50
C VAL A 98 -9.80 -43.19 -5.03
N LYS A 99 -10.92 -42.76 -5.62
CA LYS A 99 -11.04 -42.62 -7.08
C LYS A 99 -10.07 -41.60 -7.67
N GLU A 100 -9.84 -40.49 -6.96
CA GLU A 100 -8.89 -39.48 -7.39
C GLU A 100 -7.44 -39.98 -7.30
N LEU A 101 -7.08 -40.72 -6.25
CA LEU A 101 -5.79 -41.40 -6.14
C LEU A 101 -5.58 -42.39 -7.28
N GLN A 102 -6.61 -43.16 -7.66
CA GLN A 102 -6.55 -44.04 -8.83
C GLN A 102 -6.33 -43.26 -10.13
N ARG A 103 -7.03 -42.13 -10.32
CA ARG A 103 -6.86 -41.26 -11.49
C ARG A 103 -5.44 -40.70 -11.58
N LEU A 104 -4.93 -40.17 -10.46
CA LEU A 104 -3.60 -39.56 -10.38
C LEU A 104 -2.47 -40.59 -10.49
N SER A 105 -2.75 -41.84 -10.10
CA SER A 105 -1.80 -42.96 -10.04
C SER A 105 -0.47 -42.60 -9.37
N PRO A 106 -0.46 -42.14 -8.10
CA PRO A 106 0.77 -41.75 -7.44
C PRO A 106 1.61 -42.94 -7.02
N ASP A 107 2.92 -42.75 -7.03
CA ASP A 107 3.88 -43.70 -6.45
C ASP A 107 3.83 -43.64 -4.92
N LYS A 108 3.54 -42.46 -4.37
CA LYS A 108 3.57 -42.19 -2.92
C LYS A 108 2.45 -41.26 -2.45
N VAL A 109 1.89 -41.55 -1.29
CA VAL A 109 1.00 -40.66 -0.54
C VAL A 109 1.70 -40.15 0.73
N ILE A 110 1.74 -38.85 0.94
CA ILE A 110 2.24 -38.25 2.18
C ILE A 110 1.05 -37.94 3.09
N LEU A 111 0.98 -38.62 4.22
CA LEU A 111 0.05 -38.30 5.30
C LEU A 111 0.59 -37.09 6.07
N LEU A 112 -0.08 -35.94 5.92
CA LEU A 112 0.31 -34.71 6.60
C LEU A 112 -0.54 -34.50 7.86
N GLY A 113 0.11 -34.70 9.01
CA GLY A 113 -0.47 -34.61 10.34
C GLY A 113 -0.13 -35.84 11.20
N GLY A 114 -0.21 -35.66 12.52
CA GLY A 114 0.01 -36.73 13.49
C GLY A 114 -1.11 -37.79 13.47
N THR A 115 -0.92 -38.89 14.21
CA THR A 115 -1.90 -39.98 14.30
C THR A 115 -3.21 -39.59 15.01
N ALA A 116 -3.21 -38.46 15.73
CA ALA A 116 -4.41 -37.89 16.34
C ALA A 116 -5.38 -37.34 15.28
N CYS A 117 -4.85 -36.77 14.19
CA CYS A 117 -5.65 -36.21 13.10
C CYS A 117 -5.87 -37.25 12.00
N LEU A 118 -4.83 -37.95 11.58
CA LEU A 118 -4.90 -39.00 10.56
C LEU A 118 -4.59 -40.36 11.20
N GLN A 119 -5.64 -41.08 11.61
CA GLN A 119 -5.54 -42.30 12.38
C GLN A 119 -4.88 -43.45 11.61
N PRO A 120 -4.30 -44.47 12.29
CA PRO A 120 -3.68 -45.63 11.65
C PRO A 120 -4.59 -46.45 10.73
N ALA A 121 -5.92 -46.25 10.77
CA ALA A 121 -6.83 -46.86 9.81
C ALA A 121 -6.56 -46.39 8.36
N ILE A 122 -6.20 -45.11 8.18
CA ILE A 122 -5.85 -44.53 6.88
C ILE A 122 -4.63 -45.24 6.26
N GLU A 123 -3.61 -45.53 7.08
CA GLU A 123 -2.40 -46.23 6.66
C GLU A 123 -2.73 -47.61 6.08
N LYS A 124 -3.59 -48.36 6.76
CA LYS A 124 -4.05 -49.68 6.30
C LYS A 124 -4.89 -49.61 5.02
N GLU A 125 -5.69 -48.55 4.86
CA GLU A 125 -6.45 -48.33 3.63
C GLU A 125 -5.52 -48.05 2.44
N LEU A 126 -4.46 -47.25 2.63
CA LEU A 126 -3.43 -46.99 1.61
C LEU A 126 -2.65 -48.27 1.25
N GLU A 127 -2.27 -49.08 2.24
CA GLU A 127 -1.65 -50.39 2.02
C GLU A 127 -2.55 -51.32 1.22
N GLY A 128 -3.86 -51.34 1.53
CA GLY A 128 -4.86 -52.10 0.79
C GLY A 128 -5.02 -51.65 -0.67
N LEU A 129 -4.74 -50.38 -0.96
CA LEU A 129 -4.67 -49.82 -2.31
C LEU A 129 -3.30 -50.05 -3.00
N SER A 130 -2.36 -50.72 -2.32
CA SER A 130 -0.98 -50.96 -2.80
C SER A 130 -0.19 -49.66 -3.06
N LEU A 131 -0.52 -48.58 -2.34
CA LEU A 131 0.18 -47.30 -2.43
C LEU A 131 1.26 -47.20 -1.35
N GLN A 132 2.46 -46.72 -1.71
CA GLN A 132 3.46 -46.37 -0.70
C GLN A 132 3.02 -45.12 0.04
N TRP A 133 3.38 -45.03 1.31
CA TRP A 133 3.06 -43.84 2.09
C TRP A 133 4.15 -43.49 3.10
N ASP A 134 4.30 -42.19 3.33
CA ASP A 134 5.13 -41.61 4.38
C ASP A 134 4.26 -40.67 5.22
N ARG A 135 4.67 -40.39 6.46
CA ARG A 135 3.98 -39.45 7.34
C ARG A 135 4.89 -38.29 7.72
N ILE A 136 4.36 -37.09 7.64
CA ILE A 136 4.98 -35.87 8.19
C ILE A 136 3.98 -35.31 9.20
N GLY A 137 4.28 -35.40 10.48
CA GLY A 137 3.41 -34.91 11.54
C GLY A 137 4.13 -34.88 12.87
N GLY A 138 4.13 -33.70 13.50
CA GLY A 138 4.65 -33.50 14.85
C GLY A 138 3.59 -33.71 15.92
N ILE A 139 3.96 -33.43 17.18
CA ILE A 139 3.04 -33.44 18.32
C ILE A 139 2.01 -32.31 18.24
N ASP A 140 2.33 -31.23 17.53
CA ASP A 140 1.47 -30.09 17.27
C ASP A 140 1.74 -29.48 15.88
N ARG A 141 0.96 -28.46 15.53
CA ARG A 141 1.06 -27.73 14.25
C ARG A 141 2.40 -27.01 14.07
N TYR A 142 3.04 -26.62 15.16
CA TYR A 142 4.30 -25.88 15.15
C TYR A 142 5.44 -26.81 14.77
N GLU A 143 5.53 -27.96 15.44
CA GLU A 143 6.48 -29.01 15.07
C GLU A 143 6.21 -29.56 13.66
N THR A 144 4.94 -29.75 13.27
CA THR A 144 4.61 -30.18 11.90
C THR A 144 5.11 -29.18 10.85
N SER A 145 4.95 -27.87 11.08
CA SER A 145 5.49 -26.84 10.17
C SER A 145 7.03 -26.86 10.09
N VAL A 146 7.71 -27.16 11.20
CA VAL A 146 9.17 -27.34 11.23
C VAL A 146 9.60 -28.59 10.46
N LEU A 147 8.87 -29.70 10.59
CA LEU A 147 9.16 -30.93 9.85
C LEU A 147 8.99 -30.76 8.34
N LEU A 148 7.96 -30.02 7.91
CA LEU A 148 7.78 -29.61 6.51
C LEU A 148 8.94 -28.72 6.03
N ALA A 149 9.35 -27.75 6.85
CA ALA A 149 10.44 -26.86 6.51
C ALA A 149 11.78 -27.56 6.34
N LYS A 150 12.03 -28.61 7.13
CA LYS A 150 13.22 -29.48 6.99
C LYS A 150 13.26 -30.24 5.66
N GLN A 151 12.16 -30.31 4.91
CA GLN A 151 12.13 -30.88 3.56
C GLN A 151 12.50 -29.86 2.46
N LEU A 152 12.73 -28.59 2.82
CA LEU A 152 13.01 -27.50 1.89
C LEU A 152 14.41 -26.94 2.13
N PHE A 153 15.07 -26.53 1.05
CA PHE A 153 16.36 -25.83 1.12
C PHE A 153 16.13 -24.35 0.81
N SER A 154 16.21 -23.51 1.83
CA SER A 154 16.02 -22.06 1.73
C SER A 154 16.91 -21.37 2.77
N ASP A 155 17.54 -20.25 2.39
CA ASP A 155 18.19 -19.35 3.36
C ASP A 155 17.21 -18.31 3.93
N SER A 156 15.97 -18.37 3.50
CA SER A 156 14.86 -17.53 3.94
C SER A 156 13.82 -18.33 4.74
N MET A 157 13.10 -17.66 5.62
CA MET A 157 12.04 -18.25 6.44
C MET A 157 10.85 -17.29 6.54
N ILE A 158 9.64 -17.82 6.40
CA ILE A 158 8.39 -17.10 6.72
C ILE A 158 7.90 -17.56 8.09
N LEU A 159 7.57 -16.62 8.97
CA LEU A 159 7.00 -16.85 10.29
C LEU A 159 5.61 -16.23 10.37
N ALA A 160 4.59 -17.02 10.70
CA ALA A 160 3.20 -16.55 10.77
C ALA A 160 2.42 -17.23 11.91
N ASN A 161 1.35 -16.60 12.39
CA ASN A 161 0.54 -17.15 13.47
C ASN A 161 -0.19 -18.44 13.02
N GLY A 162 -0.10 -19.49 13.84
CA GLY A 162 -0.71 -20.79 13.63
C GLY A 162 -1.98 -21.05 14.46
N ASP A 163 -2.29 -20.20 15.44
CA ASP A 163 -3.54 -20.29 16.24
C ASP A 163 -4.75 -19.81 15.43
N ASN A 164 -4.57 -18.70 14.71
CA ASN A 164 -5.49 -18.11 13.75
C ASN A 164 -4.67 -17.67 12.54
N PHE A 165 -4.86 -18.34 11.42
CA PHE A 165 -3.85 -18.44 10.38
C PHE A 165 -4.20 -17.83 9.01
N PRO A 166 -5.02 -16.77 8.90
CA PRO A 166 -5.17 -16.09 7.61
C PRO A 166 -3.86 -15.41 7.16
N ASP A 167 -2.96 -15.08 8.08
CA ASP A 167 -1.64 -14.54 7.76
C ASP A 167 -0.74 -15.59 7.11
N ALA A 168 -0.71 -16.81 7.66
CA ALA A 168 0.01 -17.93 7.06
C ALA A 168 -0.56 -18.28 5.67
N LEU A 169 -1.89 -18.27 5.52
CA LEU A 169 -2.55 -18.47 4.23
C LEU A 169 -2.21 -17.36 3.23
N SER A 170 -2.12 -16.11 3.68
CA SER A 170 -1.75 -14.96 2.84
C SER A 170 -0.37 -15.09 2.23
N ALA A 171 0.54 -15.77 2.92
CA ALA A 171 1.91 -16.01 2.47
C ALA A 171 2.10 -17.28 1.63
N ALA A 172 1.08 -18.14 1.56
CA ALA A 172 1.19 -19.47 0.97
C ALA A 172 1.69 -19.47 -0.48
N THR A 173 1.17 -18.57 -1.33
CA THR A 173 1.60 -18.49 -2.74
C THR A 173 2.98 -17.87 -2.89
N PHE A 174 3.31 -16.85 -2.10
CA PHE A 174 4.65 -16.27 -2.06
C PHE A 174 5.69 -17.33 -1.70
N ALA A 175 5.41 -18.06 -0.61
CA ALA A 175 6.21 -19.15 -0.12
C ALA A 175 6.32 -20.30 -1.13
N GLY A 176 5.20 -20.64 -1.79
CA GLY A 176 5.13 -21.63 -2.86
C GLY A 176 6.03 -21.31 -4.05
N ILE A 177 5.94 -20.09 -4.58
CA ILE A 177 6.70 -19.68 -5.77
C ILE A 177 8.19 -19.51 -5.45
N LYS A 178 8.53 -18.90 -4.30
CA LYS A 178 9.93 -18.72 -3.89
C LYS A 178 10.54 -19.92 -3.20
N GLN A 179 9.77 -20.97 -2.94
CA GLN A 179 10.20 -22.16 -2.20
C GLN A 179 10.72 -21.83 -0.79
N ILE A 180 10.07 -20.87 -0.12
CA ILE A 180 10.40 -20.45 1.25
C ILE A 180 9.55 -21.27 2.23
N PRO A 181 10.12 -21.90 3.27
CA PRO A 181 9.33 -22.59 4.28
C PRO A 181 8.46 -21.61 5.09
N ILE A 182 7.21 -22.02 5.34
CA ILE A 182 6.31 -21.37 6.30
C ILE A 182 6.44 -22.10 7.64
N ILE A 183 6.86 -21.38 8.66
CA ILE A 183 6.90 -21.84 10.03
C ILE A 183 5.75 -21.19 10.80
N LEU A 184 4.94 -22.02 11.44
CA LEU A 184 3.84 -21.54 12.27
C LEU A 184 4.37 -21.19 13.66
N THR A 185 3.77 -20.18 14.27
CA THR A 185 4.08 -19.77 15.65
C THR A 185 2.84 -19.29 16.39
N SER A 186 2.99 -18.98 17.68
CA SER A 186 1.95 -18.39 18.52
C SER A 186 2.42 -17.05 19.09
N THR A 187 1.59 -16.41 19.91
CA THR A 187 2.01 -15.23 20.69
C THR A 187 3.16 -15.53 21.64
N THR A 188 3.32 -16.82 22.01
CA THR A 188 4.50 -17.34 22.71
C THR A 188 5.23 -18.28 21.75
N LEU A 189 6.53 -18.05 21.53
CA LEU A 189 7.31 -18.88 20.60
C LEU A 189 7.37 -20.35 21.06
N PRO A 190 6.94 -21.32 20.24
CA PRO A 190 7.11 -22.74 20.52
C PRO A 190 8.60 -23.14 20.54
N ALA A 191 8.96 -24.10 21.39
CA ALA A 191 10.35 -24.56 21.52
C ALA A 191 10.91 -25.13 20.20
N SER A 192 10.10 -25.87 19.44
CA SER A 192 10.46 -26.42 18.13
C SER A 192 10.84 -25.33 17.12
N VAL A 193 10.13 -24.19 17.15
CA VAL A 193 10.37 -23.04 16.27
C VAL A 193 11.65 -22.31 16.66
N ILE A 194 11.89 -22.11 17.97
CA ILE A 194 13.12 -21.50 18.48
C ILE A 194 14.33 -22.35 18.08
N GLN A 195 14.26 -23.66 18.31
CA GLN A 195 15.32 -24.60 17.97
C GLN A 195 15.61 -24.58 16.46
N TYR A 196 14.55 -24.67 15.62
CA TYR A 196 14.72 -24.65 14.18
C TYR A 196 15.39 -23.37 13.66
N TYR A 197 14.98 -22.21 14.17
CA TYR A 197 15.59 -20.93 13.79
C TYR A 197 17.07 -20.87 14.19
N GLN A 198 17.44 -21.39 15.36
CA GLN A 198 18.82 -21.43 15.83
C GLN A 198 19.69 -22.41 15.01
N GLU A 199 19.14 -23.56 14.65
CA GLU A 199 19.83 -24.57 13.83
C GLU A 199 20.07 -24.08 12.40
N THR A 200 19.10 -23.37 11.83
CA THR A 200 19.14 -22.95 10.41
C THR A 200 19.75 -21.57 10.20
N ALA A 201 19.65 -20.67 11.19
CA ALA A 201 20.12 -19.30 11.13
C ALA A 201 19.78 -18.62 9.78
N PRO A 202 18.50 -18.48 9.43
CA PRO A 202 18.10 -17.96 8.12
C PRO A 202 18.62 -16.54 7.93
N LYS A 203 19.08 -16.23 6.72
CA LYS A 203 19.53 -14.88 6.35
C LYS A 203 18.37 -13.89 6.30
N HIS A 204 17.22 -14.38 5.87
CA HIS A 204 16.04 -13.58 5.61
C HIS A 204 14.85 -14.10 6.41
N LEU A 205 14.31 -13.28 7.31
CA LEU A 205 13.11 -13.61 8.09
C LEU A 205 11.97 -12.66 7.73
N PHE A 206 10.92 -13.23 7.14
CA PHE A 206 9.67 -12.56 6.82
C PHE A 206 8.62 -12.90 7.89
N VAL A 207 8.19 -11.89 8.64
CA VAL A 207 7.09 -12.06 9.60
C VAL A 207 5.78 -11.62 8.94
N ILE A 208 4.80 -12.51 8.87
CA ILE A 208 3.49 -12.21 8.27
C ILE A 208 2.46 -12.17 9.40
N GLY A 209 1.84 -11.01 9.58
CA GLY A 209 0.96 -10.67 10.70
C GLY A 209 1.48 -9.51 11.56
N GLY A 210 0.54 -8.85 12.25
CA GLY A 210 0.81 -7.73 13.14
C GLY A 210 1.40 -8.14 14.51
N GLU A 211 1.73 -7.14 15.34
CA GLU A 211 2.31 -7.34 16.69
C GLU A 211 1.42 -8.15 17.63
N VAL A 212 0.09 -8.11 17.45
CA VAL A 212 -0.86 -8.84 18.30
C VAL A 212 -0.73 -10.35 18.13
N VAL A 213 -0.40 -10.82 16.93
CA VAL A 213 -0.41 -12.25 16.57
C VAL A 213 0.98 -12.86 16.49
N VAL A 214 2.01 -12.05 16.20
CA VAL A 214 3.43 -12.43 16.27
C VAL A 214 4.20 -11.31 16.98
N PRO A 215 4.27 -11.33 18.33
CA PRO A 215 4.87 -10.24 19.10
C PRO A 215 6.38 -10.13 18.90
N THR A 216 6.87 -8.96 18.49
CA THR A 216 8.31 -8.69 18.32
C THR A 216 9.09 -8.92 19.61
N LYS A 217 8.48 -8.68 20.78
CA LYS A 217 9.09 -8.95 22.09
C LYS A 217 9.53 -10.41 22.26
N GLU A 218 8.70 -11.37 21.85
CA GLU A 218 9.07 -12.80 21.97
C GLU A 218 10.13 -13.18 20.93
N LEU A 219 10.11 -12.56 19.75
CA LEU A 219 11.14 -12.74 18.72
C LEU A 219 12.51 -12.23 19.21
N THR A 220 12.59 -10.99 19.68
CA THR A 220 13.83 -10.38 20.19
C THR A 220 14.40 -11.12 21.39
N LYS A 221 13.53 -11.57 22.32
CA LYS A 221 13.93 -12.37 23.49
C LYS A 221 14.67 -13.66 23.12
N ASN A 222 14.39 -14.21 21.94
CA ASN A 222 15.00 -15.45 21.43
C ASN A 222 15.99 -15.20 20.28
N ASN A 223 16.47 -13.96 20.11
CA ASN A 223 17.46 -13.55 19.11
C ASN A 223 17.03 -13.74 17.64
N PHE A 224 15.74 -13.65 17.35
CA PHE A 224 15.25 -13.60 15.98
C PHE A 224 15.53 -12.21 15.38
N THR A 225 16.05 -12.19 14.14
CA THR A 225 16.33 -10.94 13.40
C THR A 225 15.31 -10.80 12.29
N ILE A 226 14.39 -9.85 12.43
CA ILE A 226 13.31 -9.61 11.47
C ILE A 226 13.84 -8.73 10.34
N GLU A 227 13.70 -9.17 9.10
CA GLU A 227 14.03 -8.33 7.94
C GLU A 227 12.80 -7.57 7.45
N THR A 228 11.68 -8.27 7.32
CA THR A 228 10.44 -7.69 6.80
C THR A 228 9.28 -8.17 7.65
N ARG A 229 8.38 -7.25 8.01
CA ARG A 229 7.09 -7.57 8.61
C ARG A 229 5.96 -7.06 7.71
N LEU A 230 5.04 -7.94 7.33
CA LEU A 230 3.85 -7.63 6.54
C LEU A 230 2.60 -7.95 7.36
N GLY A 231 1.95 -6.91 7.89
CA GLY A 231 0.68 -7.03 8.61
C GLY A 231 -0.24 -5.87 8.25
N GLY A 232 -1.51 -6.18 8.01
CA GLY A 232 -2.61 -5.24 7.84
C GLY A 232 -3.48 -5.13 9.09
N TYR A 233 -4.47 -4.24 9.05
CA TYR A 233 -5.50 -4.14 10.09
C TYR A 233 -6.30 -5.44 10.21
N ASP A 234 -6.60 -6.05 9.07
CA ASP A 234 -7.29 -7.32 8.97
C ASP A 234 -6.56 -8.27 8.02
N ARG A 235 -7.11 -9.48 7.90
CA ARG A 235 -6.60 -10.54 7.02
C ARG A 235 -6.54 -10.15 5.54
N TYR A 236 -7.45 -9.29 5.08
CA TYR A 236 -7.56 -8.91 3.68
C TYR A 236 -6.49 -7.87 3.33
N GLU A 237 -6.23 -6.94 4.24
CA GLU A 237 -5.13 -5.99 4.10
C GLU A 237 -3.75 -6.66 4.27
N THR A 238 -3.59 -7.62 5.21
CA THR A 238 -2.36 -8.43 5.28
C THR A 238 -2.15 -9.15 3.95
N ASN A 239 -3.17 -9.79 3.40
CA ASN A 239 -3.08 -10.47 2.12
C ASN A 239 -2.74 -9.52 0.96
N ALA A 240 -3.38 -8.35 0.87
CA ALA A 240 -3.07 -7.35 -0.15
C ALA A 240 -1.62 -6.85 -0.05
N LYS A 241 -1.11 -6.62 1.17
CA LYS A 241 0.29 -6.24 1.41
C LYS A 241 1.27 -7.33 0.97
N VAL A 242 0.97 -8.61 1.25
CA VAL A 242 1.80 -9.73 0.79
C VAL A 242 1.80 -9.84 -0.73
N VAL A 243 0.63 -9.77 -1.37
CA VAL A 243 0.52 -9.86 -2.83
C VAL A 243 1.22 -8.68 -3.53
N SER A 244 1.11 -7.48 -2.97
CA SER A 244 1.82 -6.29 -3.46
C SER A 244 3.34 -6.44 -3.30
N PHE A 245 3.81 -6.90 -2.14
CA PHE A 245 5.23 -7.16 -1.89
C PHE A 245 5.83 -8.18 -2.87
N MET A 246 5.06 -9.21 -3.23
CA MET A 246 5.50 -10.26 -4.16
C MET A 246 5.23 -9.97 -5.64
N LYS A 247 4.88 -8.74 -6.04
CA LYS A 247 4.46 -8.42 -7.42
C LYS A 247 5.46 -8.86 -8.51
N ASP A 248 6.75 -8.81 -8.21
CA ASP A 248 7.82 -9.21 -9.14
C ASP A 248 8.11 -10.73 -9.10
N THR A 249 7.40 -11.48 -8.26
CA THR A 249 7.61 -12.92 -8.05
C THR A 249 6.71 -13.77 -8.95
N TYR A 250 5.49 -13.31 -9.21
CA TYR A 250 4.55 -14.01 -10.08
C TYR A 250 4.51 -13.38 -11.48
N HIS A 251 4.12 -14.17 -12.48
CA HIS A 251 4.10 -13.73 -13.88
C HIS A 251 2.81 -14.07 -14.62
N SER A 252 1.93 -14.86 -14.01
CA SER A 252 0.62 -15.14 -14.58
C SER A 252 -0.24 -13.89 -14.57
N ASN A 253 -1.06 -13.72 -15.62
CA ASN A 253 -2.13 -12.74 -15.57
C ASN A 253 -3.39 -13.30 -14.87
N ASP A 254 -3.44 -14.60 -14.58
CA ASP A 254 -4.53 -15.20 -13.81
C ASP A 254 -4.44 -14.81 -12.34
N LEU A 255 -5.57 -14.91 -11.63
CA LEU A 255 -5.68 -14.58 -10.22
C LEU A 255 -6.56 -15.60 -9.50
N PHE A 256 -6.15 -16.03 -8.32
CA PHE A 256 -6.94 -16.93 -7.49
C PHE A 256 -7.59 -16.17 -6.34
N LEU A 257 -8.82 -16.53 -6.01
CA LEU A 257 -9.58 -15.93 -4.93
C LEU A 257 -10.05 -17.01 -3.96
N ALA A 258 -9.74 -16.84 -2.68
CA ALA A 258 -10.16 -17.73 -1.61
C ALA A 258 -10.88 -16.96 -0.50
N SER A 259 -11.69 -17.65 0.31
CA SER A 259 -12.34 -17.01 1.45
C SER A 259 -11.31 -16.71 2.54
N GLY A 260 -11.32 -15.48 3.05
CA GLY A 260 -10.54 -15.14 4.23
C GLY A 260 -11.09 -15.74 5.52
N ILE A 261 -12.33 -16.24 5.54
CA ILE A 261 -13.03 -16.73 6.75
C ILE A 261 -13.07 -18.25 6.81
N THR A 262 -13.34 -18.92 5.69
CA THR A 262 -13.46 -20.38 5.62
C THR A 262 -12.58 -20.92 4.51
N PHE A 263 -11.40 -21.40 4.89
CA PHE A 263 -10.27 -21.64 3.99
C PHE A 263 -9.84 -23.11 3.80
N PRO A 264 -10.56 -24.19 4.19
CA PRO A 264 -10.14 -25.56 3.81
C PRO A 264 -10.04 -25.71 2.28
N ASP A 265 -10.93 -25.04 1.55
CA ASP A 265 -10.94 -24.96 0.09
C ASP A 265 -9.73 -24.17 -0.48
N ALA A 266 -9.14 -23.30 0.34
CA ALA A 266 -8.01 -22.45 -0.05
C ALA A 266 -6.68 -23.21 -0.07
N VAL A 267 -6.48 -24.18 0.83
CA VAL A 267 -5.18 -24.86 1.00
C VAL A 267 -4.78 -25.68 -0.24
N ALA A 268 -5.70 -26.43 -0.83
CA ALA A 268 -5.42 -27.11 -2.11
C ALA A 268 -5.21 -26.05 -3.22
N GLY A 269 -5.95 -24.94 -3.16
CA GLY A 269 -5.92 -23.88 -4.16
C GLY A 269 -4.64 -23.05 -4.14
N THR A 270 -3.97 -22.86 -3.00
CA THR A 270 -2.69 -22.17 -2.92
C THR A 270 -1.60 -22.92 -3.69
N VAL A 271 -1.64 -24.25 -3.70
CA VAL A 271 -0.72 -25.09 -4.49
C VAL A 271 -0.96 -24.88 -5.97
N LEU A 272 -2.23 -24.90 -6.41
CA LEU A 272 -2.58 -24.64 -7.81
C LEU A 272 -2.20 -23.22 -8.25
N ALA A 273 -2.48 -22.22 -7.41
CA ALA A 273 -2.11 -20.83 -7.67
C ALA A 273 -0.59 -20.65 -7.81
N SER A 274 0.18 -21.24 -6.89
CA SER A 274 1.64 -21.23 -6.92
C SER A 274 2.19 -21.95 -8.16
N LYS A 275 1.65 -23.14 -8.49
CA LYS A 275 2.00 -23.90 -9.69
C LYS A 275 1.71 -23.12 -10.97
N SER A 276 0.64 -22.32 -10.96
CA SER A 276 0.26 -21.44 -12.07
C SER A 276 1.06 -20.13 -12.10
N ASN A 277 1.99 -19.94 -11.16
CA ASN A 277 2.74 -18.70 -10.96
C ASN A 277 1.83 -17.46 -10.87
N ALA A 278 0.73 -17.59 -10.13
CA ALA A 278 -0.34 -16.61 -9.96
C ALA A 278 -0.52 -16.21 -8.48
N PRO A 279 -0.93 -14.97 -8.20
CA PRO A 279 -1.25 -14.54 -6.84
C PRO A 279 -2.58 -15.17 -6.36
N LEU A 280 -2.73 -15.27 -5.04
CA LEU A 280 -3.98 -15.63 -4.39
C LEU A 280 -4.41 -14.52 -3.44
N LEU A 281 -5.63 -14.04 -3.64
CA LEU A 281 -6.26 -13.03 -2.80
C LEU A 281 -7.29 -13.64 -1.86
N LEU A 282 -7.46 -13.03 -0.69
CA LEU A 282 -8.49 -13.37 0.29
C LEU A 282 -9.69 -12.44 0.15
N THR A 283 -10.90 -12.96 0.24
CA THR A 283 -12.12 -12.17 0.14
C THR A 283 -13.16 -12.51 1.22
N GLU A 284 -14.10 -11.60 1.43
CA GLU A 284 -15.32 -11.91 2.18
C GLU A 284 -16.24 -12.83 1.40
N LYS A 285 -17.19 -13.46 2.10
CA LYS A 285 -18.19 -14.33 1.50
C LYS A 285 -18.98 -13.60 0.41
N ASP A 286 -19.54 -12.45 0.74
CA ASP A 286 -20.51 -11.75 -0.10
C ASP A 286 -20.01 -10.39 -0.58
N ASP A 287 -18.71 -10.09 -0.48
CA ASP A 287 -18.13 -8.86 -1.02
C ASP A 287 -16.61 -8.96 -1.22
N ILE A 288 -16.02 -7.97 -1.92
CA ILE A 288 -14.60 -7.82 -2.14
C ILE A 288 -14.07 -6.64 -1.30
N PRO A 289 -13.19 -6.88 -0.30
CA PRO A 289 -12.61 -5.82 0.51
C PRO A 289 -11.84 -4.78 -0.35
N PRO A 290 -11.82 -3.49 0.02
CA PRO A 290 -11.21 -2.44 -0.82
C PRO A 290 -9.74 -2.69 -1.19
N ALA A 291 -8.92 -3.15 -0.23
CA ALA A 291 -7.52 -3.47 -0.48
C ALA A 291 -7.37 -4.59 -1.54
N VAL A 292 -8.27 -5.57 -1.50
CA VAL A 292 -8.30 -6.71 -2.44
C VAL A 292 -8.79 -6.25 -3.80
N TYR A 293 -9.86 -5.45 -3.84
CA TYR A 293 -10.43 -4.88 -5.07
C TYR A 293 -9.39 -4.04 -5.83
N SER A 294 -8.55 -3.29 -5.11
CA SER A 294 -7.45 -2.51 -5.71
C SER A 294 -6.40 -3.40 -6.37
N ILE A 295 -5.91 -4.44 -5.68
CA ILE A 295 -4.91 -5.35 -6.24
C ILE A 295 -5.46 -6.10 -7.45
N MET A 296 -6.74 -6.50 -7.43
CA MET A 296 -7.38 -7.14 -8.58
C MET A 296 -7.37 -6.23 -9.82
N ARG A 297 -7.58 -4.92 -9.65
CA ARG A 297 -7.53 -3.98 -10.79
C ARG A 297 -6.13 -3.76 -11.33
N GLU A 298 -5.15 -3.60 -10.43
CA GLU A 298 -3.74 -3.44 -10.79
C GLU A 298 -3.23 -4.65 -11.57
N HIS A 299 -3.45 -5.86 -11.03
CA HIS A 299 -2.99 -7.12 -11.63
C HIS A 299 -3.63 -7.40 -12.99
N MET A 300 -4.94 -7.16 -13.11
CA MET A 300 -5.72 -7.45 -14.33
C MET A 300 -5.58 -6.36 -15.40
N LYS A 301 -4.74 -5.33 -15.16
CA LYS A 301 -4.36 -4.29 -16.14
C LYS A 301 -5.57 -3.52 -16.70
N VAL A 302 -6.59 -3.30 -15.88
CA VAL A 302 -7.78 -2.49 -16.24
C VAL A 302 -7.56 -1.01 -15.91
N GLU A 303 -6.37 -0.68 -15.38
CA GLU A 303 -5.88 0.67 -15.20
C GLU A 303 -4.66 0.92 -16.11
N PRO A 304 -4.44 2.16 -16.62
CA PRO A 304 -3.09 2.55 -17.01
C PRO A 304 -2.17 2.38 -15.78
N PRO A 305 -0.90 1.98 -15.97
CA PRO A 305 0.01 1.78 -14.84
C PRO A 305 -0.06 3.00 -13.93
N THR A 306 -0.26 2.76 -12.64
CA THR A 306 0.04 3.77 -11.62
C THR A 306 1.42 4.33 -11.96
N GLN A 307 1.54 5.65 -12.10
CA GLN A 307 2.88 6.23 -12.12
C GLN A 307 3.51 5.82 -10.80
N ASP A 308 4.47 4.89 -10.86
CA ASP A 308 5.22 4.41 -9.71
C ASP A 308 5.65 5.63 -8.89
N SER A 309 5.01 5.80 -7.73
CA SER A 309 5.43 6.77 -6.72
C SER A 309 6.69 6.21 -6.07
N ASN A 310 7.80 6.44 -6.77
CA ASN A 310 9.22 6.51 -6.40
C ASN A 310 9.81 5.49 -5.40
N PRO A 311 10.96 4.86 -5.73
CA PRO A 311 11.85 4.29 -4.72
C PRO A 311 12.42 5.42 -3.84
N SER A 312 12.52 5.12 -2.55
CA SER A 312 12.88 6.03 -1.46
C SER A 312 14.27 6.70 -1.60
N ASN A 313 14.29 7.98 -1.23
CA ASN A 313 15.37 8.97 -1.09
C ASN A 313 16.82 8.51 -0.90
N GLY A 314 17.73 9.14 -1.67
CA GLY A 314 19.14 9.32 -1.33
C GLY A 314 19.98 10.02 -2.41
N THR A 315 20.14 11.35 -2.29
CA THR A 315 21.21 12.24 -2.84
C THR A 315 21.37 12.47 -4.36
N ASN A 316 21.36 13.76 -4.73
CA ASN A 316 21.74 14.39 -6.01
C ASN A 316 20.97 13.92 -7.26
N SER A 317 19.86 14.60 -7.59
CA SER A 317 19.15 14.36 -8.85
C SER A 317 19.94 14.87 -10.05
N SER A 318 20.54 13.97 -10.82
CA SER A 318 21.09 14.32 -12.14
C SER A 318 19.95 14.70 -13.08
N LEU A 319 20.15 15.73 -13.91
CA LEU A 319 19.11 16.25 -14.82
C LEU A 319 18.95 15.43 -16.11
N ASN A 320 19.83 14.46 -16.35
CA ASN A 320 19.87 13.61 -17.54
C ASN A 320 19.85 12.14 -17.14
N GLN A 321 18.99 11.35 -17.79
CA GLN A 321 18.87 9.91 -17.53
C GLN A 321 19.11 9.10 -18.81
N GLY A 322 19.80 7.98 -18.71
CA GLY A 322 20.04 7.05 -19.80
C GLY A 322 19.33 5.73 -19.54
N LYS A 323 18.49 5.28 -20.47
CA LYS A 323 17.92 3.93 -20.46
C LYS A 323 18.82 2.99 -21.26
N VAL A 324 19.30 1.91 -20.64
CA VAL A 324 20.15 0.92 -21.29
C VAL A 324 19.40 0.18 -22.40
N THR A 325 19.91 0.24 -23.62
CA THR A 325 19.32 -0.42 -24.80
C THR A 325 20.02 -1.71 -25.18
N ALA A 326 21.19 -2.01 -24.60
CA ALA A 326 21.90 -3.26 -24.82
C ALA A 326 21.13 -4.45 -24.22
N SER A 327 20.71 -5.39 -25.06
CA SER A 327 19.89 -6.56 -24.68
C SER A 327 20.59 -7.52 -23.71
N GLY A 328 21.93 -7.53 -23.66
CA GLY A 328 22.74 -8.29 -22.71
C GLY A 328 23.20 -7.50 -21.48
N GLY A 329 22.74 -6.26 -21.31
CA GLY A 329 23.26 -5.32 -20.33
C GLY A 329 24.46 -4.50 -20.81
N LEU A 330 24.77 -3.41 -20.10
CA LEU A 330 25.79 -2.43 -20.44
C LEU A 330 26.89 -2.37 -19.37
N ASN A 331 28.13 -2.60 -19.78
CA ASN A 331 29.26 -2.59 -18.85
C ASN A 331 29.59 -1.16 -18.35
N LEU A 332 29.57 -0.99 -17.03
CA LEU A 332 30.15 0.15 -16.32
C LEU A 332 31.65 -0.07 -16.18
N ARG A 333 32.47 0.84 -16.70
CA ARG A 333 33.93 0.70 -16.76
C ARG A 333 34.64 1.75 -15.91
N GLU A 334 35.86 1.43 -15.47
CA GLU A 334 36.67 2.34 -14.64
C GLU A 334 37.09 3.61 -15.40
N THR A 335 37.38 3.48 -16.70
CA THR A 335 37.76 4.57 -17.61
C THR A 335 36.82 4.62 -18.83
N PRO A 336 36.66 5.78 -19.50
CA PRO A 336 35.80 5.92 -20.69
C PRO A 336 36.45 5.31 -21.94
N SER A 337 36.67 3.99 -21.89
CA SER A 337 37.33 3.20 -22.94
C SER A 337 36.73 1.81 -23.02
N SER A 338 36.60 1.28 -24.24
CA SER A 338 36.11 -0.09 -24.49
C SER A 338 37.06 -1.16 -23.95
N THR A 339 38.32 -0.82 -23.69
CA THR A 339 39.34 -1.69 -23.07
C THR A 339 39.54 -1.46 -21.57
N GLY A 340 38.80 -0.51 -20.96
CA GLY A 340 38.87 -0.26 -19.52
C GLY A 340 38.28 -1.41 -18.70
N ASN A 341 38.78 -1.61 -17.47
CA ASN A 341 38.29 -2.65 -16.57
C ASN A 341 36.79 -2.51 -16.32
N VAL A 342 36.05 -3.61 -16.39
CA VAL A 342 34.60 -3.64 -16.10
C VAL A 342 34.40 -3.71 -14.59
N LEU A 343 33.66 -2.75 -14.06
CA LEU A 343 33.31 -2.64 -12.64
C LEU A 343 32.04 -3.44 -12.31
N ILE A 344 31.03 -3.37 -13.17
CA ILE A 344 29.76 -4.11 -13.10
C ILE A 344 29.02 -4.03 -14.45
N THR A 345 28.12 -4.96 -14.75
CA THR A 345 27.22 -4.89 -15.91
C THR A 345 25.83 -4.43 -15.48
N ILE A 346 25.36 -3.32 -16.05
CA ILE A 346 24.06 -2.73 -15.77
C ILE A 346 23.01 -3.44 -16.63
N PRO A 347 21.89 -3.93 -16.07
CA PRO A 347 20.89 -4.69 -16.83
C PRO A 347 20.27 -3.93 -18.01
N ALA A 348 19.79 -4.66 -19.01
CA ALA A 348 19.01 -4.11 -20.12
C ALA A 348 17.77 -3.37 -19.59
N ALA A 349 17.37 -2.29 -20.26
CA ALA A 349 16.25 -1.41 -19.90
C ALA A 349 16.36 -0.69 -18.54
N ALA A 350 17.43 -0.91 -17.76
CA ALA A 350 17.71 -0.14 -16.56
C ALA A 350 17.87 1.35 -16.91
N THR A 351 17.36 2.22 -16.05
CA THR A 351 17.55 3.66 -16.16
C THR A 351 18.65 4.07 -15.19
N ILE A 352 19.60 4.85 -15.68
CA ILE A 352 20.74 5.35 -14.92
C ILE A 352 20.86 6.87 -15.03
N ASP A 353 21.28 7.48 -13.93
CA ASP A 353 21.54 8.91 -13.84
C ASP A 353 22.88 9.24 -14.52
N LEU A 354 22.87 10.17 -15.47
CA LEU A 354 24.06 10.56 -16.24
C LEU A 354 24.68 11.80 -15.59
N ILE A 355 25.86 11.60 -15.00
CA ILE A 355 26.53 12.57 -14.13
C ILE A 355 27.49 13.47 -14.93
N GLU A 356 28.12 12.92 -15.96
CA GLU A 356 29.13 13.62 -16.78
C GLU A 356 29.16 13.02 -18.18
N LYS A 357 29.46 13.80 -19.22
CA LYS A 357 29.68 13.31 -20.58
C LYS A 357 31.08 13.66 -21.06
N GLN A 358 31.78 12.65 -21.59
CA GLN A 358 33.06 12.82 -22.28
C GLN A 358 33.00 12.01 -23.58
N ASP A 359 32.98 12.71 -24.71
CA ASP A 359 32.81 12.11 -26.05
C ASP A 359 31.60 11.15 -26.13
N GLN A 360 31.81 9.89 -26.49
CA GLN A 360 30.78 8.83 -26.57
C GLN A 360 30.61 8.05 -25.25
N TRP A 361 30.97 8.65 -24.12
CA TRP A 361 30.86 8.03 -22.80
C TRP A 361 30.12 8.93 -21.82
N TYR A 362 29.27 8.30 -21.01
CA TYR A 362 28.64 8.94 -19.87
C TYR A 362 29.17 8.35 -18.57
N LYS A 363 29.44 9.20 -17.59
CA LYS A 363 29.75 8.78 -16.23
C LYS A 363 28.45 8.59 -15.46
N THR A 364 28.35 7.50 -14.73
CA THR A 364 27.17 7.15 -13.93
C THR A 364 27.60 6.43 -12.64
N THR A 365 26.68 6.34 -11.69
CA THR A 365 26.81 5.47 -10.52
C THR A 365 25.74 4.40 -10.56
N TYR A 366 26.13 3.13 -10.36
CA TYR A 366 25.19 2.01 -10.27
C TYR A 366 25.66 1.04 -9.19
N GLN A 367 24.78 0.73 -8.23
CA GLN A 367 25.08 -0.09 -7.04
C GLN A 367 26.38 0.35 -6.33
N SER A 368 26.47 1.65 -6.03
CA SER A 368 27.61 2.28 -5.33
C SER A 368 28.96 2.22 -6.06
N LYS A 369 29.00 1.78 -7.32
CA LYS A 369 30.19 1.89 -8.18
C LYS A 369 30.02 3.04 -9.16
N THR A 370 31.00 3.93 -9.25
CA THR A 370 31.01 5.05 -10.19
C THR A 370 31.99 4.76 -11.33
N GLY A 371 31.54 4.90 -12.57
CA GLY A 371 32.34 4.59 -13.76
C GLY A 371 31.71 5.14 -15.03
N TRP A 372 32.19 4.68 -16.19
CA TRP A 372 31.80 5.15 -17.52
C TRP A 372 31.07 4.07 -18.31
N VAL A 373 29.99 4.47 -18.98
CA VAL A 373 29.18 3.64 -19.88
C VAL A 373 29.17 4.25 -21.28
N SER A 374 29.10 3.41 -22.31
CA SER A 374 29.07 3.87 -23.70
C SER A 374 27.70 4.45 -24.06
N ALA A 375 27.70 5.63 -24.69
CA ALA A 375 26.50 6.34 -25.12
C ALA A 375 25.71 5.58 -26.20
N ASP A 376 26.39 4.77 -27.02
CA ASP A 376 25.79 4.00 -28.13
C ASP A 376 24.72 3.00 -27.65
N TYR A 377 24.77 2.64 -26.37
CA TYR A 377 23.86 1.67 -25.75
C TYR A 377 22.92 2.32 -24.73
N LEU A 378 22.70 3.62 -24.86
CA LEU A 378 21.76 4.38 -24.05
C LEU A 378 20.75 5.10 -24.94
N THR A 379 19.48 5.05 -24.56
CA THR A 379 18.50 6.07 -24.95
C THR A 379 18.55 7.15 -23.90
N VAL A 380 19.12 8.31 -24.24
CA VAL A 380 19.29 9.42 -23.30
C VAL A 380 18.06 10.32 -23.33
N THR A 381 17.53 10.61 -22.15
CA THR A 381 16.51 11.63 -21.91
C THR A 381 17.20 12.81 -21.26
N SER A 382 17.46 13.86 -22.04
CA SER A 382 18.12 15.07 -21.56
C SER A 382 17.11 16.16 -21.20
N LYS A 383 17.30 16.85 -20.08
CA LYS A 383 16.58 18.12 -19.85
C LYS A 383 17.24 19.23 -20.66
N MET A 384 16.48 19.85 -21.56
CA MET A 384 16.95 21.03 -22.29
C MET A 384 16.50 22.31 -21.59
N GLY A 385 17.35 23.32 -21.62
CA GLY A 385 17.05 24.67 -21.18
C GLY A 385 17.14 25.65 -22.35
N VAL A 386 16.17 26.54 -22.48
CA VAL A 386 16.20 27.64 -23.44
C VAL A 386 16.56 28.92 -22.69
N ILE A 387 17.59 29.63 -23.14
CA ILE A 387 18.05 30.85 -22.48
C ILE A 387 17.02 31.98 -22.64
N SER A 388 16.43 32.44 -21.54
CA SER A 388 15.39 33.48 -21.56
C SER A 388 15.92 34.90 -21.32
N ALA A 389 17.18 35.06 -20.88
CA ALA A 389 17.80 36.36 -20.63
C ALA A 389 17.89 37.23 -21.90
N SER A 390 17.28 38.41 -21.88
CA SER A 390 17.15 39.31 -23.05
C SER A 390 18.49 39.75 -23.67
N GLY A 391 19.58 39.76 -22.90
CA GLY A 391 20.95 40.06 -23.36
C GLY A 391 21.86 38.84 -23.55
N GLY A 392 21.33 37.61 -23.44
CA GLY A 392 22.11 36.38 -23.30
C GLY A 392 22.50 36.08 -21.84
N LEU A 393 22.92 34.84 -21.57
CA LEU A 393 23.22 34.34 -20.24
C LEU A 393 24.67 33.88 -20.11
N ASN A 394 25.37 34.37 -19.09
CA ASN A 394 26.78 34.06 -18.89
C ASN A 394 26.98 32.64 -18.35
N LEU A 395 27.75 31.83 -19.07
CA LEU A 395 28.31 30.56 -18.62
C LEU A 395 29.54 30.86 -17.75
N ARG A 396 29.54 30.42 -16.49
CA ARG A 396 30.58 30.71 -15.50
C ARG A 396 31.32 29.45 -15.08
N ASP A 397 32.54 29.60 -14.56
CA ASP A 397 33.34 28.47 -14.06
C ASP A 397 32.77 27.83 -12.78
N THR A 398 32.02 28.59 -11.99
CA THR A 398 31.44 28.19 -10.69
C THR A 398 29.96 28.59 -10.60
N PRO A 399 29.13 27.90 -9.78
CA PRO A 399 27.69 28.19 -9.63
C PRO A 399 27.46 29.42 -8.75
N SER A 400 27.98 30.57 -9.17
CA SER A 400 27.89 31.84 -8.45
C SER A 400 27.91 33.02 -9.41
N SER A 401 27.22 34.09 -9.06
CA SER A 401 27.23 35.35 -9.80
C SER A 401 28.60 36.04 -9.79
N SER A 402 29.46 35.69 -8.83
CA SER A 402 30.86 36.13 -8.73
C SER A 402 31.86 35.25 -9.51
N GLY A 403 31.44 34.12 -10.07
CA GLY A 403 32.30 33.22 -10.85
C GLY A 403 32.81 33.83 -12.15
N SER A 404 33.98 33.40 -12.64
CA SER A 404 34.58 33.94 -13.87
C SER A 404 33.71 33.61 -15.08
N MET A 405 33.47 34.59 -15.94
CA MET A 405 32.70 34.38 -17.16
C MET A 405 33.53 33.64 -18.22
N LEU A 406 33.06 32.48 -18.66
CA LEU A 406 33.69 31.66 -19.70
C LEU A 406 33.25 32.07 -21.12
N VAL A 407 31.96 32.31 -21.30
CA VAL A 407 31.29 32.75 -22.53
C VAL A 407 29.87 33.21 -22.23
N THR A 408 29.26 34.04 -23.08
CA THR A 408 27.83 34.39 -23.00
C THR A 408 27.04 33.56 -24.02
N ILE A 409 26.02 32.84 -23.55
CA ILE A 409 25.11 32.04 -24.37
C ILE A 409 23.98 32.95 -24.86
N PRO A 410 23.71 33.07 -26.17
CA PRO A 410 22.67 33.97 -26.69
C PRO A 410 21.26 33.61 -26.19
N LYS A 411 20.37 34.61 -26.14
CA LYS A 411 18.94 34.41 -25.88
C LYS A 411 18.33 33.42 -26.89
N ASP A 412 17.37 32.63 -26.43
CA ASP A 412 16.61 31.62 -27.17
C ASP A 412 17.49 30.43 -27.63
N THR A 413 18.76 30.38 -27.23
CA THR A 413 19.65 29.22 -27.44
C THR A 413 19.18 28.07 -26.57
N SER A 414 19.04 26.89 -27.16
CA SER A 414 18.77 25.65 -26.44
C SER A 414 20.07 24.96 -26.03
N VAL A 415 20.17 24.58 -24.76
CA VAL A 415 21.35 23.92 -24.18
C VAL A 415 20.93 22.73 -23.33
N GLU A 416 21.74 21.67 -23.35
CA GLU A 416 21.52 20.48 -22.51
C GLU A 416 21.92 20.80 -21.06
N LEU A 417 21.03 20.56 -20.11
CA LEU A 417 21.29 20.78 -18.69
C LEU A 417 21.81 19.50 -18.07
N ILE A 418 23.05 19.54 -17.59
CA ILE A 418 23.83 18.37 -17.18
C ILE A 418 23.70 18.12 -15.68
N ASP A 419 23.70 19.17 -14.87
CA ASP A 419 23.66 19.10 -13.39
C ASP A 419 22.96 20.34 -12.81
N GLN A 420 22.53 20.28 -11.55
CA GLN A 420 21.95 21.40 -10.82
C GLN A 420 22.52 21.53 -9.42
N GLN A 421 22.99 22.74 -9.09
CA GLN A 421 23.42 23.09 -7.73
C GLN A 421 22.73 24.39 -7.31
N GLY A 422 21.72 24.27 -6.45
CA GLY A 422 20.86 25.40 -6.07
C GLY A 422 20.15 25.99 -7.30
N GLN A 423 20.29 27.31 -7.49
CA GLN A 423 19.73 28.06 -8.64
C GLN A 423 20.70 28.14 -9.83
N TRP A 424 21.53 27.12 -10.03
CA TRP A 424 22.49 27.06 -11.13
C TRP A 424 22.40 25.72 -11.85
N TYR A 425 22.33 25.79 -13.18
CA TYR A 425 22.44 24.63 -14.05
C TYR A 425 23.85 24.53 -14.63
N LYS A 426 24.41 23.32 -14.68
CA LYS A 426 25.63 23.04 -15.42
C LYS A 426 25.27 22.71 -16.87
N THR A 427 26.00 23.27 -17.83
CA THR A 427 25.82 22.98 -19.26
C THR A 427 27.14 23.10 -20.01
N THR A 428 27.14 22.67 -21.28
CA THR A 428 28.27 22.81 -22.20
C THR A 428 27.85 23.64 -23.41
N TYR A 429 28.61 24.68 -23.72
CA TYR A 429 28.41 25.51 -24.91
C TYR A 429 29.75 25.85 -25.55
N GLN A 430 29.88 25.62 -26.86
CA GLN A 430 31.12 25.80 -27.62
C GLN A 430 32.35 25.13 -26.98
N SER A 431 32.19 23.86 -26.58
CA SER A 431 33.25 23.05 -25.93
C SER A 431 33.73 23.57 -24.58
N LYS A 432 33.05 24.56 -23.97
CA LYS A 432 33.28 24.99 -22.59
C LYS A 432 32.15 24.50 -21.70
N THR A 433 32.50 23.92 -20.55
CA THR A 433 31.53 23.44 -19.55
C THR A 433 31.56 24.34 -18.33
N GLY A 434 30.39 24.79 -17.89
CA GLY A 434 30.26 25.73 -16.77
C GLY A 434 28.82 25.83 -16.27
N TRP A 435 28.55 26.84 -15.44
CA TRP A 435 27.29 27.06 -14.74
C TRP A 435 26.56 28.29 -15.27
N ILE A 436 25.26 28.15 -15.49
CA ILE A 436 24.32 29.22 -15.85
C ILE A 436 23.24 29.34 -14.78
N SER A 437 22.76 30.55 -14.52
CA SER A 437 21.71 30.78 -13.51
C SER A 437 20.36 30.24 -14.00
N ALA A 438 19.70 29.44 -13.16
CA ALA A 438 18.42 28.82 -13.44
C ALA A 438 17.29 29.84 -13.66
N ASP A 439 17.39 31.02 -13.05
CA ASP A 439 16.42 32.13 -13.16
C ASP A 439 16.22 32.60 -14.61
N TYR A 440 17.18 32.30 -15.49
CA TYR A 440 17.20 32.75 -16.88
C TYR A 440 17.15 31.58 -17.88
N VAL A 441 16.66 30.43 -17.45
CA VAL A 441 16.54 29.23 -18.27
C VAL A 441 15.12 28.71 -18.21
N THR A 442 14.43 28.70 -19.35
CA THR A 442 13.11 28.09 -19.50
C THR A 442 13.29 26.62 -19.87
N LEU A 443 12.80 25.72 -19.03
CA LEU A 443 12.94 24.28 -19.26
C LEU A 443 12.04 23.83 -20.42
N SER A 444 12.61 23.03 -21.33
CA SER A 444 11.90 22.34 -22.41
C SER A 444 12.30 20.87 -22.38
N GLN A 445 11.33 19.96 -22.45
CA GLN A 445 11.61 18.53 -22.64
C GLN A 445 11.63 18.22 -24.13
N THR A 446 12.65 17.50 -24.60
CA THR A 446 12.68 16.91 -25.95
C THR A 446 13.15 15.47 -25.86
N ASN A 447 12.37 14.54 -26.41
CA ASN A 447 12.73 13.13 -26.56
C ASN A 447 13.71 12.94 -27.73
N ALA A 448 14.66 12.01 -27.57
CA ALA A 448 15.68 11.65 -28.56
C ALA A 448 15.12 10.97 -29.83
N GLU A 449 15.72 11.26 -31.00
CA GLU A 449 15.70 10.42 -32.24
C GLU A 449 16.99 9.58 -32.30
N LYS A 450 17.17 8.41 -32.97
CA LYS A 450 16.41 7.19 -33.42
C LYS A 450 17.48 6.20 -34.02
N PRO A 451 17.24 4.88 -34.32
CA PRO A 451 16.55 4.41 -35.55
C PRO A 451 15.63 3.17 -35.39
N THR A 452 14.34 3.28 -35.75
CA THR A 452 13.54 2.56 -36.80
C THR A 452 13.33 1.04 -36.68
N THR A 453 12.15 0.64 -36.21
CA THR A 453 11.38 -0.52 -36.72
C THR A 453 9.88 -0.26 -36.50
N PRO A 454 8.94 -0.68 -37.37
CA PRO A 454 7.52 -0.31 -37.25
C PRO A 454 6.88 -0.93 -36.01
N ALA A 455 6.15 -0.14 -35.23
CA ALA A 455 5.40 -0.61 -34.08
C ALA A 455 4.08 -1.26 -34.52
N THR A 456 3.86 -2.50 -34.11
CA THR A 456 2.56 -3.17 -34.15
C THR A 456 1.68 -2.60 -33.03
N PRO A 457 0.36 -2.42 -33.25
CA PRO A 457 -0.56 -1.90 -32.22
C PRO A 457 -0.58 -2.78 -30.96
N ILE A 458 -0.65 -2.15 -29.78
CA ILE A 458 -0.83 -2.81 -28.48
C ILE A 458 -2.31 -3.14 -28.27
N ASN A 459 -2.61 -4.39 -27.92
CA ASN A 459 -3.95 -4.89 -27.62
C ASN A 459 -4.27 -4.74 -26.12
N LEU A 460 -5.42 -4.14 -25.79
CA LEU A 460 -5.92 -3.87 -24.43
C LEU A 460 -7.03 -4.85 -23.98
N SER A 461 -7.14 -6.03 -24.60
CA SER A 461 -8.03 -7.07 -24.10
C SER A 461 -7.60 -7.54 -22.70
N VAL A 462 -8.57 -7.68 -21.77
CA VAL A 462 -8.39 -8.27 -20.43
C VAL A 462 -7.48 -9.49 -20.53
N ASN A 463 -6.38 -9.47 -19.77
CA ASN A 463 -5.38 -10.52 -19.80
C ASN A 463 -5.52 -11.30 -18.49
N GLY A 464 -6.03 -12.53 -18.54
CA GLY A 464 -6.14 -13.42 -17.37
C GLY A 464 -7.57 -13.81 -16.95
N GLN A 465 -7.67 -14.87 -16.16
CA GLN A 465 -8.88 -15.48 -15.63
C GLN A 465 -8.89 -15.41 -14.10
N VAL A 466 -10.00 -15.03 -13.48
CA VAL A 466 -10.16 -15.12 -12.02
C VAL A 466 -10.69 -16.51 -11.65
N TYR A 467 -9.96 -17.25 -10.83
CA TYR A 467 -10.38 -18.55 -10.29
C TYR A 467 -10.92 -18.39 -8.87
N ILE A 468 -12.20 -18.72 -8.67
CA ILE A 468 -12.86 -18.65 -7.37
C ILE A 468 -12.80 -20.04 -6.72
N LEU A 469 -12.12 -20.14 -5.58
CA LEU A 469 -11.91 -21.38 -4.84
C LEU A 469 -13.03 -21.57 -3.81
N GLY A 470 -13.79 -22.65 -3.97
CA GLY A 470 -14.88 -23.02 -3.07
C GLY A 470 -16.28 -22.66 -3.57
N GLY A 471 -17.27 -23.31 -2.97
CA GLY A 471 -18.68 -23.18 -3.35
C GLY A 471 -19.29 -21.82 -3.00
N THR A 472 -20.54 -21.61 -3.41
CA THR A 472 -21.32 -20.39 -3.09
C THR A 472 -21.62 -20.27 -1.59
N GLY A 473 -21.53 -21.37 -0.84
CA GLY A 473 -21.54 -21.37 0.63
C GLY A 473 -20.33 -20.64 1.25
N ILE A 474 -19.20 -20.57 0.52
CA ILE A 474 -17.92 -20.04 1.02
C ILE A 474 -17.60 -18.67 0.43
N ILE A 475 -17.65 -18.55 -0.90
CA ILE A 475 -17.62 -17.28 -1.64
C ILE A 475 -18.94 -17.19 -2.41
N GLY A 476 -19.86 -16.40 -1.90
CA GLY A 476 -21.22 -16.22 -2.40
C GLY A 476 -21.27 -15.78 -3.86
N SER A 477 -22.40 -16.07 -4.49
CA SER A 477 -22.67 -15.62 -5.85
C SER A 477 -22.62 -14.09 -5.96
N TYR A 478 -22.91 -13.36 -4.87
CA TYR A 478 -22.83 -11.91 -4.84
C TYR A 478 -21.41 -11.40 -5.08
N ALA A 479 -20.42 -11.94 -4.33
CA ALA A 479 -19.00 -11.61 -4.54
C ALA A 479 -18.55 -11.95 -5.97
N GLN A 480 -18.95 -13.12 -6.51
CA GLN A 480 -18.68 -13.47 -7.90
C GLN A 480 -19.29 -12.47 -8.88
N THR A 481 -20.54 -12.05 -8.68
CA THR A 481 -21.19 -11.07 -9.55
C THR A 481 -20.56 -9.67 -9.47
N ILE A 482 -19.90 -9.30 -8.36
CA ILE A 482 -19.09 -8.08 -8.27
C ILE A 482 -17.87 -8.18 -9.20
N ILE A 483 -17.16 -9.31 -9.14
CA ILE A 483 -15.97 -9.58 -9.98
C ILE A 483 -16.34 -9.57 -11.47
N GLU A 484 -17.47 -10.19 -11.80
CA GLU A 484 -18.03 -10.19 -13.16
C GLU A 484 -18.64 -8.84 -13.56
N GLY A 485 -18.66 -7.86 -12.66
CA GLY A 485 -19.13 -6.52 -12.99
C GLY A 485 -20.65 -6.36 -13.08
N LYS A 486 -21.41 -7.33 -12.60
CA LYS A 486 -22.88 -7.38 -12.72
C LYS A 486 -23.58 -6.65 -11.58
N VAL A 487 -22.94 -6.56 -10.42
CA VAL A 487 -23.45 -5.86 -9.24
C VAL A 487 -22.36 -5.02 -8.59
N SER A 488 -22.79 -4.02 -7.82
CA SER A 488 -21.91 -3.14 -7.08
C SER A 488 -21.54 -3.74 -5.71
N SER A 489 -20.30 -3.51 -5.30
CA SER A 489 -19.84 -3.80 -3.93
C SER A 489 -20.57 -2.92 -2.91
N LYS A 490 -20.77 -3.43 -1.68
CA LYS A 490 -21.27 -2.64 -0.54
C LYS A 490 -20.26 -1.58 -0.08
N TYR A 491 -18.97 -1.79 -0.36
CA TYR A 491 -17.92 -0.84 -0.02
C TYR A 491 -17.96 0.32 -1.00
N THR A 492 -18.30 1.50 -0.50
CA THR A 492 -18.33 2.73 -1.29
C THR A 492 -16.95 3.05 -1.92
N ASP A 493 -15.85 2.62 -1.29
CA ASP A 493 -14.49 2.69 -1.84
C ASP A 493 -14.35 1.98 -3.20
N ASN A 494 -15.12 0.92 -3.44
CA ASN A 494 -15.14 0.16 -4.69
C ASN A 494 -16.09 0.77 -5.75
N LEU A 495 -16.95 1.72 -5.35
CA LEU A 495 -17.95 2.38 -6.19
C LEU A 495 -17.49 3.73 -6.74
N LYS A 496 -16.22 4.10 -6.51
CA LYS A 496 -15.62 5.30 -7.07
C LYS A 496 -15.63 5.20 -8.60
N THR A 497 -16.19 6.21 -9.27
CA THR A 497 -16.21 6.29 -10.73
C THR A 497 -14.79 6.50 -11.25
N PHE A 498 -14.32 5.57 -12.09
CA PHE A 498 -13.13 5.79 -12.92
C PHE A 498 -13.59 6.44 -14.23
N PRO A 499 -12.85 7.42 -14.76
CA PRO A 499 -13.19 7.99 -16.06
C PRO A 499 -13.22 6.87 -17.09
N SER A 500 -14.25 6.83 -17.95
CA SER A 500 -14.26 5.94 -19.11
C SER A 500 -12.96 6.15 -19.91
N LEU A 501 -12.30 5.06 -20.29
CA LEU A 501 -11.12 5.12 -21.16
C LEU A 501 -11.50 5.94 -22.40
N PRO A 502 -10.83 7.08 -22.64
CA PRO A 502 -11.09 7.85 -23.84
C PRO A 502 -10.53 7.07 -25.03
N SER A 503 -11.25 7.08 -26.15
CA SER A 503 -10.76 6.48 -27.40
C SER A 503 -9.44 7.12 -27.88
N GLU A 504 -9.21 8.38 -27.48
CA GLU A 504 -7.94 9.13 -27.46
C GLU A 504 -8.04 10.28 -26.42
N ILE A 505 -6.95 10.61 -25.70
CA ILE A 505 -6.94 11.69 -24.67
C ILE A 505 -6.68 13.07 -25.31
N LYS A 506 -7.61 14.01 -25.12
CA LYS A 506 -7.41 15.46 -25.34
C LYS A 506 -7.67 16.23 -24.04
N GLN A 507 -6.90 17.29 -23.78
CA GLN A 507 -7.07 18.17 -22.61
C GLN A 507 -8.22 19.18 -22.78
N PRO A 508 -9.05 19.39 -21.74
CA PRO A 508 -9.77 20.67 -21.62
C PRO A 508 -9.85 21.25 -20.18
N THR A 509 -9.36 22.49 -20.07
CA THR A 509 -9.83 23.75 -19.45
C THR A 509 -10.89 23.83 -18.31
N ASP A 510 -10.66 24.84 -17.45
CA ASP A 510 -11.24 25.29 -16.16
C ASP A 510 -12.53 26.20 -16.29
N PRO A 511 -13.17 26.79 -15.22
CA PRO A 511 -14.32 26.28 -14.44
C PRO A 511 -15.45 27.35 -14.22
N SER A 512 -16.44 27.10 -13.32
CA SER A 512 -17.21 28.18 -12.63
C SER A 512 -17.91 27.74 -11.31
N ARG A 513 -18.11 28.72 -10.40
CA ARG A 513 -18.40 28.74 -8.93
C ARG A 513 -19.88 28.94 -8.49
N GLY A 514 -20.16 28.75 -7.18
CA GLY A 514 -21.19 29.41 -6.32
C GLY A 514 -21.68 28.52 -5.15
N ASP A 515 -21.36 28.74 -3.87
CA ASP A 515 -22.00 29.56 -2.77
C ASP A 515 -23.45 29.12 -2.41
N ASP A 516 -23.79 28.76 -1.15
CA ASP A 516 -24.36 29.64 -0.11
C ASP A 516 -24.39 29.00 1.32
N ASP A 517 -24.69 29.83 2.33
CA ASP A 517 -24.47 29.74 3.80
C ASP A 517 -25.79 29.54 4.62
N ILE A 518 -25.84 28.67 5.65
CA ILE A 518 -26.81 28.69 6.79
C ILE A 518 -26.27 27.95 8.04
N THR A 519 -26.31 28.58 9.23
CA THR A 519 -26.26 28.00 10.61
C THR A 519 -27.66 28.10 11.26
N PRO A 520 -28.13 27.37 12.33
CA PRO A 520 -27.46 26.89 13.57
C PRO A 520 -28.12 25.55 14.14
N PRO A 521 -28.30 25.22 15.45
CA PRO A 521 -27.64 25.53 16.75
C PRO A 521 -27.23 24.27 17.58
N ALA A 522 -26.67 24.50 18.78
CA ALA A 522 -26.09 23.53 19.72
C ALA A 522 -27.10 22.74 20.57
N ASP A 523 -26.78 21.47 20.90
CA ASP A 523 -27.44 20.70 21.97
C ASP A 523 -26.50 19.71 22.70
N ASN A 524 -26.85 19.45 23.97
CA ASN A 524 -26.06 18.84 25.04
C ASN A 524 -25.63 17.36 24.84
N PRO A 525 -24.59 16.87 25.56
CA PRO A 525 -24.09 15.49 25.44
C PRO A 525 -25.08 14.40 25.92
N PRO A 526 -25.18 13.25 25.23
CA PRO A 526 -25.95 12.10 25.69
C PRO A 526 -25.18 11.22 26.71
N PRO A 527 -25.88 10.38 27.49
CA PRO A 527 -25.29 9.56 28.55
C PRO A 527 -24.49 8.37 28.01
N VAL A 528 -23.55 7.86 28.82
CA VAL A 528 -22.61 6.77 28.49
C VAL A 528 -23.37 5.50 28.09
N THR A 529 -23.56 5.31 26.78
CA THR A 529 -24.04 4.07 26.16
C THR A 529 -22.86 3.18 25.79
N THR A 530 -23.06 1.86 25.74
CA THR A 530 -22.12 0.94 25.08
C THR A 530 -22.00 1.34 23.61
N TYR A 531 -20.79 1.66 23.14
CA TYR A 531 -20.52 1.98 21.75
C TYR A 531 -20.94 0.81 20.84
N ASP A 532 -21.74 1.10 19.81
CA ASP A 532 -22.13 0.15 18.78
C ASP A 532 -21.35 0.48 17.49
N PRO A 533 -20.28 -0.24 17.16
CA PRO A 533 -19.44 0.06 16.01
C PRO A 533 -20.18 -0.04 14.68
N SER A 534 -21.32 -0.74 14.62
CA SER A 534 -22.13 -0.86 13.41
C SER A 534 -22.90 0.40 13.03
N LYS A 535 -23.01 1.36 13.96
CA LYS A 535 -23.70 2.65 13.75
C LYS A 535 -22.78 3.77 13.27
N GLU A 536 -21.45 3.56 13.26
CA GLU A 536 -20.52 4.56 12.76
C GLU A 536 -20.58 4.56 11.22
N VAL A 537 -21.06 5.66 10.63
CA VAL A 537 -21.22 5.81 9.18
C VAL A 537 -20.07 6.64 8.64
N LEU A 538 -19.43 6.17 7.55
CA LEU A 538 -18.38 6.93 6.87
C LEU A 538 -19.00 8.15 6.17
N ILE A 539 -18.51 9.33 6.51
CA ILE A 539 -18.92 10.59 5.90
C ILE A 539 -18.00 10.85 4.71
N ASN A 540 -18.57 11.17 3.54
CA ASN A 540 -17.78 11.57 2.37
C ASN A 540 -17.21 12.97 2.61
N PRO A 541 -15.90 13.12 2.81
CA PRO A 541 -15.38 14.41 3.21
C PRO A 541 -15.22 15.38 2.03
N PHE A 542 -15.44 14.92 0.80
CA PHE A 542 -15.36 15.73 -0.43
C PHE A 542 -16.73 16.24 -0.90
N GLU A 543 -17.82 15.92 -0.19
CA GLU A 543 -19.15 16.38 -0.57
C GLU A 543 -19.20 17.92 -0.56
N GLY A 544 -19.50 18.52 -1.72
CA GLY A 544 -19.53 19.98 -1.88
C GLY A 544 -18.16 20.66 -1.92
N ILE A 545 -17.04 19.92 -1.92
CA ILE A 545 -15.68 20.47 -2.01
C ILE A 545 -15.11 20.21 -3.41
N PRO A 546 -14.56 21.24 -4.10
CA PRO A 546 -13.94 21.07 -5.41
C PRO A 546 -12.82 20.02 -5.42
N ALA A 547 -12.68 19.30 -6.52
CA ALA A 547 -11.51 18.43 -6.72
C ALA A 547 -10.22 19.26 -6.67
N GLN A 548 -9.16 18.69 -6.10
CA GLN A 548 -7.87 19.37 -5.96
C GLN A 548 -7.95 20.70 -5.16
N ALA A 549 -8.92 20.84 -4.25
CA ALA A 549 -9.15 22.07 -3.47
C ALA A 549 -7.94 22.55 -2.64
N LEU A 550 -6.95 21.69 -2.40
CA LEU A 550 -5.72 22.00 -1.68
C LEU A 550 -4.48 21.93 -2.58
N SER A 551 -4.65 21.98 -3.90
CA SER A 551 -3.53 22.02 -4.85
C SER A 551 -2.55 23.15 -4.52
N GLY A 552 -1.26 22.80 -4.51
CA GLY A 552 -0.18 23.74 -4.18
C GLY A 552 -0.04 24.06 -2.69
N LYS A 553 -0.83 23.45 -1.79
CA LYS A 553 -0.64 23.52 -0.35
C LYS A 553 0.25 22.39 0.13
N THR A 554 1.18 22.69 1.03
CA THR A 554 2.03 21.72 1.74
C THR A 554 1.57 21.63 3.18
N ILE A 555 1.15 20.44 3.62
CA ILE A 555 0.60 20.23 4.97
C ILE A 555 1.49 19.22 5.69
N MET A 556 2.04 19.63 6.83
CA MET A 556 2.76 18.75 7.74
C MET A 556 1.77 18.07 8.69
N ILE A 557 1.75 16.74 8.69
CA ILE A 557 0.99 15.94 9.64
C ILE A 557 1.94 15.42 10.71
N ASP A 558 1.57 15.65 11.97
CA ASP A 558 2.31 15.20 13.14
C ASP A 558 1.45 14.23 13.97
N PRO A 559 1.55 12.91 13.74
CA PRO A 559 0.95 11.96 14.65
C PRO A 559 1.71 11.99 15.99
N GLY A 560 1.03 12.41 17.05
CA GLY A 560 1.61 12.55 18.39
C GLY A 560 2.25 11.27 18.92
N HIS A 561 3.25 11.40 19.80
CA HIS A 561 4.00 10.29 20.41
C HIS A 561 4.72 9.40 19.36
N GLY A 562 5.15 8.18 19.72
CA GLY A 562 5.80 7.24 18.79
C GLY A 562 7.06 6.59 19.36
N GLY A 563 7.38 5.39 18.89
CA GLY A 563 8.51 4.61 19.38
C GLY A 563 8.32 4.27 20.87
N PRO A 564 9.29 4.59 21.75
CA PRO A 564 9.20 4.28 23.18
C PRO A 564 8.13 5.10 23.92
N ASP A 565 7.73 6.26 23.40
CA ASP A 565 6.64 7.06 23.96
C ASP A 565 5.30 6.56 23.44
N LYS A 566 4.49 6.01 24.34
CA LYS A 566 3.18 5.43 24.03
C LYS A 566 2.06 6.47 24.01
N GLY A 567 2.29 7.65 24.58
CA GLY A 567 1.24 8.58 24.95
C GLY A 567 0.29 8.01 26.00
N ALA A 568 -0.92 8.56 26.07
CA ALA A 568 -1.97 8.08 26.94
C ALA A 568 -2.36 6.63 26.61
N SER A 569 -2.83 5.91 27.63
CA SER A 569 -3.31 4.54 27.51
C SER A 569 -4.79 4.48 27.89
N GLY A 570 -5.55 3.68 27.16
CA GLY A 570 -6.96 3.46 27.46
C GLY A 570 -7.20 2.42 28.56
N PRO A 571 -8.46 2.24 28.97
CA PRO A 571 -8.92 1.14 29.83
C PRO A 571 -8.60 -0.26 29.29
N THR A 572 -8.49 -0.44 27.97
CA THR A 572 -8.00 -1.65 27.31
C THR A 572 -6.54 -1.45 26.85
N PRO A 573 -5.80 -2.46 26.36
CA PRO A 573 -4.40 -2.27 25.95
C PRO A 573 -4.25 -1.50 24.62
N THR A 574 -4.80 -0.28 24.58
CA THR A 574 -4.67 0.72 23.52
C THR A 574 -3.67 1.78 23.92
N TYR A 575 -3.00 2.34 22.91
CA TYR A 575 -2.02 3.39 23.08
C TYR A 575 -2.31 4.51 22.10
N GLU A 576 -2.28 5.74 22.58
CA GLU A 576 -2.53 6.95 21.80
C GLU A 576 -1.68 6.99 20.52
N LYS A 577 -0.39 6.65 20.61
CA LYS A 577 0.53 6.64 19.45
C LYS A 577 0.05 5.82 18.25
N ASN A 578 -0.77 4.79 18.47
CA ASN A 578 -1.31 3.93 17.42
C ASN A 578 -2.53 4.57 16.76
N ASN A 579 -3.42 5.13 17.57
CA ASN A 579 -4.62 5.83 17.10
C ASN A 579 -4.25 7.09 16.31
N THR A 580 -3.30 7.88 16.82
CA THR A 580 -2.83 9.10 16.16
C THR A 580 -2.20 8.79 14.80
N LEU A 581 -1.39 7.73 14.72
CA LEU A 581 -0.81 7.27 13.45
C LEU A 581 -1.88 6.81 12.45
N ALA A 582 -2.88 6.05 12.91
CA ALA A 582 -3.95 5.57 12.04
C ALA A 582 -4.79 6.72 11.45
N ILE A 583 -5.16 7.70 12.27
CA ILE A 583 -5.86 8.91 11.83
C ILE A 583 -4.98 9.72 10.87
N ALA A 584 -3.69 9.86 11.17
CA ALA A 584 -2.74 10.60 10.34
C ALA A 584 -2.53 9.98 8.95
N MET A 585 -2.51 8.64 8.85
CA MET A 585 -2.44 7.92 7.57
C MET A 585 -3.71 8.16 6.74
N ALA A 586 -4.90 8.05 7.37
CA ALA A 586 -6.16 8.36 6.70
C ALA A 586 -6.24 9.83 6.24
N LEU A 587 -5.67 10.75 7.04
CA LEU A 587 -5.59 12.16 6.69
C LEU A 587 -4.65 12.39 5.50
N ASN A 588 -3.50 11.71 5.43
CA ASN A 588 -2.60 11.79 4.28
C ASN A 588 -3.29 11.41 2.98
N ASP A 589 -4.07 10.33 2.98
CA ASP A 589 -4.77 9.88 1.78
C ASP A 589 -5.81 10.92 1.34
N THR A 590 -6.56 11.46 2.31
CA THR A 590 -7.58 12.49 2.08
C THR A 590 -6.96 13.79 1.55
N LEU A 591 -5.86 14.26 2.14
CA LEU A 591 -5.19 15.50 1.74
C LEU A 591 -4.49 15.36 0.38
N LYS A 592 -3.85 14.22 0.09
CA LYS A 592 -3.27 13.94 -1.23
C LYS A 592 -4.34 13.88 -2.31
N GLN A 593 -5.48 13.25 -2.02
CA GLN A 593 -6.62 13.24 -2.92
C GLN A 593 -7.16 14.67 -3.17
N ALA A 594 -7.09 15.54 -2.16
CA ALA A 594 -7.40 16.97 -2.29
C ALA A 594 -6.30 17.79 -3.00
N GLY A 595 -5.20 17.18 -3.45
CA GLY A 595 -4.11 17.85 -4.17
C GLY A 595 -3.02 18.48 -3.30
N ALA A 596 -3.08 18.30 -1.98
CA ALA A 596 -2.03 18.80 -1.09
C ALA A 596 -0.76 17.94 -1.19
N THR A 597 0.39 18.58 -1.03
CA THR A 597 1.64 17.90 -0.69
C THR A 597 1.62 17.60 0.81
N VAL A 598 1.79 16.34 1.20
CA VAL A 598 1.75 15.92 2.60
C VAL A 598 3.14 15.51 3.05
N ILE A 599 3.57 16.04 4.20
CA ILE A 599 4.83 15.70 4.85
C ILE A 599 4.50 15.16 6.25
N PHE A 600 5.29 14.21 6.74
CA PHE A 600 5.12 13.62 8.06
C PHE A 600 6.28 13.97 8.99
N THR A 601 5.99 14.17 10.27
CA THR A 601 7.01 14.05 11.31
C THR A 601 7.38 12.58 11.55
N ARG A 602 6.40 11.66 11.48
CA ARG A 602 6.59 10.21 11.42
C ARG A 602 5.45 9.53 10.66
N ASP A 603 5.76 8.47 9.91
CA ASP A 603 4.81 7.66 9.13
C ASP A 603 4.71 6.20 9.63
N ARG A 604 5.38 5.90 10.74
CA ARG A 604 5.44 4.60 11.40
C ARG A 604 5.65 4.77 12.91
N ASP A 605 5.70 3.66 13.65
CA ASP A 605 5.95 3.68 15.10
C ASP A 605 7.45 3.92 15.41
N VAL A 606 7.89 5.16 15.23
CA VAL A 606 9.26 5.61 15.49
C VAL A 606 9.24 6.91 16.29
N SER A 607 10.35 7.18 16.98
CA SER A 607 10.66 8.46 17.60
C SER A 607 11.68 9.21 16.75
N LEU A 608 11.66 10.54 16.81
CA LEU A 608 12.68 11.43 16.24
C LEU A 608 13.83 11.72 17.21
N CYS A 609 13.74 11.25 18.46
CA CYS A 609 14.84 11.28 19.42
C CYS A 609 15.96 10.34 18.95
N THR A 610 17.17 10.88 18.86
CA THR A 610 18.36 10.12 18.47
C THR A 610 19.19 9.68 19.67
N ASN A 611 19.01 10.32 20.83
CA ASN A 611 19.69 9.94 22.07
C ASN A 611 19.06 8.72 22.74
N THR A 612 19.91 7.99 23.47
CA THR A 612 19.51 6.89 24.36
C THR A 612 20.06 7.18 25.76
N PRO A 613 19.22 7.25 26.82
CA PRO A 613 17.77 6.96 26.83
C PRO A 613 16.92 8.03 26.12
N TYR A 614 15.69 7.65 25.77
CA TYR A 614 14.69 8.53 25.11
C TYR A 614 14.51 9.85 25.86
N SER A 615 14.43 10.94 25.09
CA SER A 615 14.15 12.30 25.57
C SER A 615 12.96 12.89 24.81
N GLU A 616 11.86 13.13 25.52
CA GLU A 616 10.65 13.75 24.96
C GLU A 616 10.93 15.14 24.37
N VAL A 617 11.77 15.94 25.05
CA VAL A 617 12.13 17.28 24.56
C VAL A 617 12.88 17.21 23.23
N GLU A 618 13.76 16.23 23.06
CA GLU A 618 14.48 16.04 21.80
C GLU A 618 13.55 15.54 20.69
N ASP A 619 12.63 14.62 21.01
CA ASP A 619 11.62 14.15 20.07
C ASP A 619 10.75 15.32 19.56
N LEU A 620 10.21 16.12 20.48
CA LEU A 620 9.42 17.30 20.18
C LEU A 620 10.23 18.34 19.37
N GLN A 621 11.51 18.54 19.70
CA GLN A 621 12.40 19.40 18.92
C GLN A 621 12.67 18.85 17.52
N GLY A 622 12.79 17.53 17.36
CA GLY A 622 12.90 16.87 16.06
C GLY A 622 11.68 17.14 15.17
N ARG A 623 10.47 17.07 15.74
CA ARG A 623 9.21 17.39 15.04
C ARG A 623 9.19 18.85 14.56
N VAL A 624 9.55 19.77 15.46
CA VAL A 624 9.66 21.21 15.17
C VAL A 624 10.70 21.47 14.07
N ASN A 625 11.85 20.81 14.13
CA ASN A 625 12.90 20.96 13.13
C ASN A 625 12.41 20.55 11.75
N LEU A 626 11.76 19.39 11.64
CA LEU A 626 11.17 18.93 10.38
C LEU A 626 10.10 19.91 9.88
N ALA A 627 9.20 20.35 10.76
CA ALA A 627 8.14 21.29 10.41
C ALA A 627 8.72 22.60 9.85
N ASN A 628 9.66 23.22 10.56
CA ASN A 628 10.26 24.50 10.16
C ASN A 628 11.14 24.38 8.90
N GLN A 629 11.84 23.25 8.73
CA GLN A 629 12.65 23.00 7.54
C GLN A 629 11.80 22.72 6.29
N SER A 630 10.64 22.09 6.48
CA SER A 630 9.74 21.70 5.38
C SER A 630 9.08 22.87 4.66
N LYS A 631 9.04 24.05 5.31
CA LYS A 631 8.26 25.23 4.85
C LYS A 631 6.79 24.88 4.56
N ALA A 632 6.21 23.97 5.34
CA ALA A 632 4.80 23.63 5.23
C ALA A 632 3.91 24.86 5.46
N ASP A 633 2.79 24.92 4.74
CA ASP A 633 1.78 25.95 4.90
C ASP A 633 0.98 25.78 6.19
N LEU A 634 0.80 24.54 6.67
CA LEU A 634 0.13 24.22 7.93
C LEU A 634 0.84 23.07 8.66
N PHE A 635 0.78 23.10 9.99
CA PHE A 635 1.21 22.02 10.87
C PHE A 635 0.02 21.47 11.67
N ILE A 636 -0.30 20.20 11.48
CA ILE A 636 -1.45 19.52 12.08
C ILE A 636 -0.97 18.40 12.99
N SER A 637 -0.96 18.64 14.30
CA SER A 637 -0.65 17.61 15.30
C SER A 637 -1.93 16.91 15.76
N ILE A 638 -1.89 15.58 15.84
CA ILE A 638 -3.06 14.73 16.14
C ILE A 638 -2.78 13.92 17.41
N HIS A 639 -3.68 14.04 18.39
CA HIS A 639 -3.59 13.45 19.72
C HIS A 639 -4.94 12.86 20.20
N ASN A 640 -4.89 12.09 21.29
CA ASN A 640 -6.07 11.64 22.03
C ASN A 640 -5.94 12.04 23.51
N ASP A 641 -6.96 12.73 24.03
CA ASP A 641 -6.93 13.29 25.37
C ASP A 641 -7.06 12.17 26.42
N ALA A 642 -6.73 12.48 27.67
CA ALA A 642 -6.93 11.55 28.78
C ALA A 642 -7.25 12.28 30.09
N SER A 643 -8.07 11.65 30.93
CA SER A 643 -8.42 12.14 32.25
C SER A 643 -8.47 10.99 33.27
N LEU A 644 -8.10 11.28 34.51
CA LEU A 644 -8.34 10.36 35.64
C LEU A 644 -9.84 10.12 35.88
N ASN A 645 -10.70 11.06 35.48
CA ASN A 645 -12.14 10.84 35.44
C ASN A 645 -12.52 10.26 34.07
N THR A 646 -12.72 8.95 34.00
CA THR A 646 -13.02 8.20 32.77
C THR A 646 -14.38 8.54 32.14
N ASN A 647 -15.20 9.38 32.78
CA ASN A 647 -16.44 9.92 32.19
C ASN A 647 -16.21 11.17 31.34
N VAL A 648 -15.03 11.79 31.41
CA VAL A 648 -14.70 12.95 30.57
C VAL A 648 -14.58 12.48 29.12
N GLN A 649 -15.19 13.24 28.20
CA GLN A 649 -15.25 12.91 26.78
C GLN A 649 -15.30 14.20 25.96
N GLY A 650 -14.96 14.12 24.67
CA GLY A 650 -15.07 15.21 23.70
C GLY A 650 -13.78 15.62 23.00
N THR A 651 -13.90 16.57 22.08
CA THR A 651 -12.81 17.06 21.23
C THR A 651 -12.42 18.48 21.60
N SER A 652 -11.11 18.74 21.72
CA SER A 652 -10.55 20.10 21.83
C SER A 652 -9.50 20.32 20.73
N THR A 653 -9.41 21.53 20.18
CA THR A 653 -8.34 21.89 19.24
C THR A 653 -7.51 23.01 19.86
N TYR A 654 -6.22 22.80 20.00
CA TYR A 654 -5.32 23.76 20.63
C TYR A 654 -4.54 24.55 19.59
N TYR A 655 -4.34 25.83 19.87
CA TYR A 655 -3.41 26.73 19.18
C TYR A 655 -2.55 27.44 20.24
N SER A 656 -1.50 28.15 19.81
CA SER A 656 -0.66 28.91 20.74
C SER A 656 -0.55 30.38 20.34
N GLU A 657 -0.66 31.26 21.34
CA GLU A 657 -0.42 32.71 21.18
C GLU A 657 1.08 33.04 21.04
N ASP A 658 1.96 32.15 21.49
CA ASP A 658 3.41 32.31 21.30
C ASP A 658 3.85 31.95 19.86
N ASN A 659 2.97 31.34 19.05
CA ASN A 659 3.27 31.03 17.65
C ASN A 659 3.31 32.34 16.83
N PRO A 660 4.30 32.55 15.95
CA PRO A 660 4.38 33.76 15.12
C PRO A 660 3.19 33.97 14.17
N LYS A 661 2.39 32.93 13.96
CA LYS A 661 1.15 32.86 13.17
C LYS A 661 -0.08 32.60 14.06
N GLN A 662 -0.11 33.20 15.25
CA GLN A 662 -1.14 32.94 16.27
C GLN A 662 -2.58 33.18 15.78
N TYR A 663 -2.85 34.24 15.01
CA TYR A 663 -4.20 34.54 14.52
C TYR A 663 -4.63 33.54 13.45
N GLU A 664 -3.73 33.19 12.53
CA GLU A 664 -3.97 32.13 11.54
C GLU A 664 -4.14 30.76 12.20
N SER A 665 -3.37 30.47 13.27
CA SER A 665 -3.47 29.24 14.05
C SER A 665 -4.78 29.15 14.80
N GLN A 666 -5.26 30.25 15.39
CA GLN A 666 -6.56 30.33 16.04
C GLN A 666 -7.69 30.13 15.01
N HIS A 667 -7.61 30.76 13.84
CA HIS A 667 -8.58 30.58 12.76
C HIS A 667 -8.62 29.13 12.24
N LEU A 668 -7.44 28.52 12.09
CA LEU A 668 -7.30 27.10 11.72
C LEU A 668 -7.92 26.19 12.80
N ALA A 669 -7.65 26.48 14.08
CA ALA A 669 -8.20 25.72 15.20
C ALA A 669 -9.73 25.80 15.26
N VAL A 670 -10.30 26.99 15.07
CA VAL A 670 -11.76 27.18 15.00
C VAL A 670 -12.37 26.42 13.82
N SER A 671 -11.75 26.52 12.64
CA SER A 671 -12.23 25.87 11.41
C SER A 671 -12.21 24.35 11.52
N ILE A 672 -11.12 23.77 12.03
CA ILE A 672 -10.99 22.33 12.27
C ILE A 672 -11.90 21.88 13.41
N GLN A 673 -11.97 22.62 14.52
CA GLN A 673 -12.87 22.26 15.63
C GLN A 673 -14.32 22.17 15.15
N SER A 674 -14.80 23.16 14.39
CA SER A 674 -16.17 23.15 13.88
C SER A 674 -16.41 21.92 13.00
N ALA A 675 -15.55 21.71 11.99
CA ALA A 675 -15.69 20.60 11.06
C ALA A 675 -15.63 19.23 11.76
N VAL A 676 -14.73 19.06 12.74
CA VAL A 676 -14.61 17.84 13.54
C VAL A 676 -15.90 17.59 14.31
N ILE A 677 -16.40 18.57 15.08
CA ILE A 677 -17.64 18.41 15.84
C ILE A 677 -18.83 18.11 14.93
N ASP A 678 -18.93 18.79 13.79
CA ASP A 678 -20.00 18.58 12.82
C ASP A 678 -19.95 17.20 12.18
N THR A 679 -18.77 16.61 12.04
CA THR A 679 -18.58 15.30 11.40
C THR A 679 -18.71 14.16 12.40
N ILE A 680 -17.90 14.17 13.47
CA ILE A 680 -17.75 13.02 14.37
C ILE A 680 -18.66 13.06 15.60
N LYS A 681 -19.41 14.16 15.80
CA LYS A 681 -20.43 14.30 16.86
C LYS A 681 -19.93 13.99 18.28
N THR A 682 -18.66 14.28 18.57
CA THR A 682 -18.10 14.27 19.94
C THR A 682 -18.56 15.50 20.72
N ASN A 683 -18.40 15.48 22.04
CA ASN A 683 -18.70 16.67 22.84
C ASN A 683 -17.77 17.81 22.44
N ASN A 684 -18.34 18.97 22.11
CA ASN A 684 -17.56 20.15 21.76
C ASN A 684 -16.92 20.78 23.00
N ARG A 685 -15.59 20.67 23.13
CA ARG A 685 -14.81 21.31 24.20
C ARG A 685 -14.11 22.59 23.75
N GLY A 686 -14.34 22.99 22.50
CA GLY A 686 -13.91 24.25 21.90
C GLY A 686 -12.43 24.32 21.52
N PRO A 687 -12.07 25.34 20.72
CA PRO A 687 -10.68 25.70 20.50
C PRO A 687 -10.09 26.33 21.76
N LYS A 688 -8.82 26.07 22.05
CA LYS A 688 -8.15 26.51 23.28
C LYS A 688 -6.75 27.03 23.03
N GLN A 689 -6.36 28.05 23.76
CA GLN A 689 -4.97 28.46 23.84
C GLN A 689 -4.20 27.49 24.74
N SER A 690 -3.03 27.02 24.30
CA SER A 690 -2.08 26.29 25.13
C SER A 690 -0.64 26.46 24.63
N GLY A 691 0.31 26.38 25.54
CA GLY A 691 1.75 26.47 25.26
C GLY A 691 2.39 25.13 24.89
N PHE A 692 1.74 24.29 24.09
CA PHE A 692 2.36 23.02 23.68
C PHE A 692 3.62 23.27 22.86
N TYR A 693 4.65 22.44 23.08
CA TYR A 693 6.00 22.68 22.56
C TYR A 693 6.02 22.82 21.03
N VAL A 694 5.35 21.90 20.33
CA VAL A 694 5.27 21.90 18.85
C VAL A 694 4.48 23.08 18.31
N LEU A 695 3.53 23.63 19.07
CA LEU A 695 2.75 24.79 18.63
C LEU A 695 3.50 26.10 18.79
N ARG A 696 4.26 26.26 19.89
CA ARG A 696 5.02 27.49 20.15
C ARG A 696 6.24 27.65 19.23
N ASN A 697 6.89 26.53 18.88
CA ASN A 697 8.20 26.57 18.22
C ASN A 697 8.14 26.33 16.71
N THR A 698 6.95 26.06 16.16
CA THR A 698 6.75 26.01 14.70
C THR A 698 6.52 27.40 14.11
N THR A 699 6.90 27.60 12.85
CA THR A 699 6.88 28.93 12.20
C THR A 699 5.72 29.15 11.22
N MET A 700 4.91 28.12 10.99
CA MET A 700 3.68 28.15 10.20
C MET A 700 2.45 28.07 11.13
N PRO A 701 1.23 28.39 10.64
CA PRO A 701 0.02 28.15 11.40
C PRO A 701 -0.05 26.70 11.88
N SER A 702 -0.27 26.51 13.18
CA SER A 702 -0.15 25.20 13.82
C SER A 702 -1.30 24.93 14.78
N ILE A 703 -1.77 23.69 14.78
CA ILE A 703 -2.79 23.21 15.74
C ILE A 703 -2.42 21.84 16.30
N LEU A 704 -2.92 21.56 17.50
CA LEU A 704 -2.93 20.22 18.10
C LEU A 704 -4.38 19.82 18.36
N LEU A 705 -4.84 18.78 17.67
CA LEU A 705 -6.19 18.27 17.81
C LEU A 705 -6.22 17.11 18.80
N GLU A 706 -6.88 17.32 19.93
CA GLU A 706 -7.30 16.25 20.83
C GLU A 706 -8.64 15.70 20.34
N THR A 707 -8.55 14.61 19.58
CA THR A 707 -9.68 14.06 18.80
C THR A 707 -10.79 13.51 19.68
N ALA A 708 -10.47 12.75 20.72
CA ALA A 708 -11.38 12.20 21.72
C ALA A 708 -10.59 11.72 22.95
N PHE A 709 -11.24 11.37 24.06
CA PHE A 709 -10.59 10.89 25.29
C PHE A 709 -10.34 9.37 25.24
N ILE A 710 -9.08 8.95 25.10
CA ILE A 710 -8.72 7.52 25.14
C ILE A 710 -8.99 6.89 26.52
N SER A 711 -9.02 7.70 27.58
CA SER A 711 -9.38 7.24 28.93
C SER A 711 -10.87 6.93 29.11
N ASN A 712 -11.73 7.37 28.19
CA ASN A 712 -13.17 7.13 28.24
C ASN A 712 -13.51 5.85 27.46
N PRO A 713 -14.11 4.81 28.06
CA PRO A 713 -14.35 3.54 27.38
C PRO A 713 -15.19 3.64 26.10
N TYR A 714 -16.12 4.60 26.02
CA TYR A 714 -16.92 4.82 24.81
C TYR A 714 -16.09 5.44 23.69
N GLU A 715 -15.33 6.50 24.00
CA GLU A 715 -14.47 7.17 23.02
C GLU A 715 -13.22 6.34 22.66
N GLU A 716 -12.69 5.54 23.58
CA GLU A 716 -11.65 4.53 23.31
C GLU A 716 -12.11 3.56 22.23
N ALA A 717 -13.31 3.00 22.38
CA ALA A 717 -13.88 2.07 21.41
C ALA A 717 -14.14 2.73 20.04
N ARG A 718 -14.50 4.02 20.03
CA ARG A 718 -14.58 4.83 18.80
C ARG A 718 -13.22 5.05 18.16
N LEU A 719 -12.20 5.40 18.94
CA LEU A 719 -10.83 5.61 18.46
C LEU A 719 -10.23 4.37 17.81
N GLN A 720 -10.69 3.18 18.18
CA GLN A 720 -10.31 1.90 17.54
C GLN A 720 -11.12 1.59 16.27
N ASN A 721 -12.20 2.32 15.98
CA ASN A 721 -13.04 2.09 14.80
C ASN A 721 -12.44 2.80 13.56
N PRO A 722 -12.10 2.08 12.48
CA PRO A 722 -11.50 2.68 11.28
C PRO A 722 -12.41 3.71 10.59
N THR A 723 -13.73 3.54 10.64
CA THR A 723 -14.69 4.51 10.10
C THR A 723 -14.63 5.81 10.89
N PHE A 724 -14.56 5.73 12.22
CA PHE A 724 -14.37 6.92 13.05
C PHE A 724 -13.03 7.61 12.74
N GLN A 725 -11.94 6.84 12.60
CA GLN A 725 -10.62 7.39 12.25
C GLN A 725 -10.64 8.10 10.87
N LYS A 726 -11.29 7.50 9.87
CA LYS A 726 -11.49 8.12 8.55
C LYS A 726 -12.40 9.35 8.62
N ASN A 727 -13.43 9.34 9.46
CA ASN A 727 -14.29 10.50 9.70
C ASN A 727 -13.52 11.64 10.36
N VAL A 728 -12.64 11.36 11.33
CA VAL A 728 -11.75 12.37 11.93
C VAL A 728 -10.84 12.97 10.85
N ALA A 729 -10.18 12.13 10.05
CA ALA A 729 -9.33 12.58 8.93
C ALA A 729 -10.10 13.44 7.92
N GLY A 730 -11.29 13.00 7.51
CA GLY A 730 -12.18 13.72 6.64
C GLY A 730 -12.59 15.08 7.21
N ALA A 731 -12.89 15.14 8.51
CA ALA A 731 -13.26 16.37 9.18
C ALA A 731 -12.11 17.36 9.31
N ILE A 732 -10.88 16.88 9.55
CA ILE A 732 -9.68 17.71 9.54
C ILE A 732 -9.48 18.32 8.14
N PHE A 733 -9.65 17.53 7.07
CA PHE A 733 -9.61 18.04 5.70
C PHE A 733 -10.67 19.11 5.44
N ILE A 734 -11.94 18.86 5.79
CA ILE A 734 -13.03 19.84 5.67
C ILE A 734 -12.67 21.13 6.41
N GLY A 735 -12.10 21.01 7.62
CA GLY A 735 -11.64 22.13 8.42
C GLY A 735 -10.52 22.94 7.75
N ILE A 736 -9.53 22.27 7.16
CA ILE A 736 -8.46 22.92 6.39
C ILE A 736 -9.02 23.61 5.14
N TYR A 737 -9.95 22.97 4.43
CA TYR A 737 -10.61 23.59 3.28
C TYR A 737 -11.37 24.86 3.70
N ASN A 738 -12.14 24.80 4.79
CA ASN A 738 -12.89 25.95 5.30
C ASN A 738 -11.97 27.09 5.77
N TYR A 739 -10.82 26.76 6.36
CA TYR A 739 -9.78 27.72 6.72
C TYR A 739 -9.29 28.51 5.48
N TYR A 740 -9.01 27.83 4.37
CA TYR A 740 -8.59 28.49 3.13
C TYR A 740 -9.73 29.17 2.36
N LYS A 741 -10.96 28.64 2.44
CA LYS A 741 -12.14 29.23 1.81
C LYS A 741 -12.51 30.57 2.45
N ASN A 742 -12.31 30.70 3.76
CA ASN A 742 -12.65 31.89 4.54
C ASN A 742 -11.38 32.51 5.15
N PRO A 743 -10.50 33.15 4.35
CA PRO A 743 -9.27 33.73 4.89
C PRO A 743 -9.59 34.86 5.87
N LEU A 744 -8.71 35.06 6.85
CA LEU A 744 -8.77 36.24 7.72
C LEU A 744 -8.68 37.51 6.85
N PRO A 745 -9.38 38.60 7.22
CA PRO A 745 -9.23 39.88 6.54
C PRO A 745 -7.75 40.30 6.52
N GLU A 746 -7.27 40.79 5.37
CA GLU A 746 -5.96 41.42 5.31
C GLU A 746 -5.96 42.63 6.26
N ALA A 747 -4.96 42.67 7.15
CA ALA A 747 -4.80 43.69 8.19
C ALA A 747 -4.35 45.04 7.62
#